data_AF-A0A352FJS6-F1
#
_entry.id   AF-A0A352FJS6-F1
#
_cell.length_a   1.000
_cell.length_b   1.000
_cell.length_c   1.000
_cell.angle_alpha   90.00
_cell.angle_beta   90.00
_cell.angle_gamma   90.00
#
_symmetry.space_group_name_H-M   'P 1'
#
loop_
_entity.id
_entity.type
_entity.pdbx_description
1 polymer ?
#
loop_
_entity_poly.entity_id
_entity_poly.type
_entity_poly.pdbx_seq_one_letter_code
_entity_poly.pdbx_strand_id
1 'polypeptide(L)'
;MFRPPTIGGRFPKPSPTKRQMTAKSFGRRWRFSFAAFLCVLAMAGLSSLLQSSRAQASKLVLISHETSTRGIALDSVTLKREPFDPTSEVSWGNDNQTRIMLFAIGLDPKTPPSAITANAEDGSNKTYPLTVEYVGPVPEQDWVTAIVVRINEQMGDIGDVLVGISYQGLNSNRVRVGVGHVGDGPPDDVGAVPTPGTIAPPVGASATAGTLTTSDVQTIIAQAVSAAASLNRAVTVAVTDKEGNVLGVFKMTGAPATTQFRGGGPGPSQTPSPITGFVSVGFDGTVVPAKLAAISKAGTAALFSTRGNAFTSRTAGFIIQEHFPPGVDFKSGGPLYGVQFSSLPCSDIKVPGLPLGLSGDPGSAPVYKNGEAVGGVGIEGDGVYTVDRDPTDFDQPIEEVIAVSATRGFEAPSLIRGDNILVDGIRLAYLNVTGAPNTATIAFGSLPGAIDPLFPIRSAQPSQFTAAVVGGIAGEVDTHFFPFIASPTVTANSLTAADVNTIISHAAQQANITRAAIRQPLGSNARVSIAVVDTNGVVLGVFRQTDAPVFGFDVSVQKARTAAFYSGANAATLLRGAGFGSYVDRAAADGLKLDGSVAFTDRAGGFLHRPFFPDGINNSQAGPFSREINEWSVFNTGLQLDLIKTNLQTVSSGGAAPCTSIPGLPNGIQIFPGSMPLYKNGVLVGAIGISGDGVDQDDLIAAGGGAGFAPPVNIRSDQVFVRGVRLPFLKFPRSPNL
;
A
#
# COMPACT_ATOMS: atom_id res chain seq x y z
N MET A 1 30.22 -62.62 -16.26
CA MET A 1 31.36 -63.40 -16.76
C MET A 1 30.79 -64.42 -17.76
N PHE A 2 31.25 -64.36 -19.03
CA PHE A 2 31.04 -65.28 -20.17
C PHE A 2 29.62 -65.56 -20.75
N ARG A 3 29.54 -65.30 -22.08
CA ARG A 3 28.53 -65.54 -23.14
C ARG A 3 28.38 -67.04 -23.53
N PRO A 4 27.64 -67.47 -24.60
CA PRO A 4 26.28 -67.22 -25.15
C PRO A 4 25.60 -68.59 -25.58
N PRO A 5 24.95 -68.82 -26.75
CA PRO A 5 23.65 -68.41 -27.35
C PRO A 5 22.71 -69.61 -27.71
N THR A 6 21.51 -69.36 -28.28
CA THR A 6 20.83 -70.05 -29.44
C THR A 6 19.29 -69.94 -29.39
N ILE A 7 18.65 -69.26 -30.35
CA ILE A 7 17.94 -69.72 -31.57
C ILE A 7 16.66 -70.58 -31.34
N GLY A 8 15.52 -70.01 -31.76
CA GLY A 8 14.25 -70.66 -32.09
C GLY A 8 13.14 -69.59 -32.13
N GLY A 9 12.25 -69.42 -33.10
CA GLY A 9 11.90 -70.14 -34.32
C GLY A 9 10.41 -69.82 -34.62
N ARG A 10 10.08 -69.60 -35.90
CA ARG A 10 8.74 -69.63 -36.56
C ARG A 10 7.82 -68.38 -36.58
N PHE A 11 7.95 -67.66 -37.70
CA PHE A 11 6.96 -67.08 -38.65
C PHE A 11 5.56 -67.77 -38.75
N PRO A 12 4.48 -67.18 -39.36
CA PRO A 12 4.51 -66.45 -40.65
C PRO A 12 3.41 -65.39 -41.05
N LYS A 13 3.78 -64.60 -42.10
CA LYS A 13 2.99 -64.07 -43.26
C LYS A 13 2.01 -62.88 -43.07
N PRO A 14 1.76 -62.03 -44.10
CA PRO A 14 1.73 -62.37 -45.54
C PRO A 14 2.51 -61.45 -46.52
N SER A 15 2.73 -62.05 -47.70
CA SER A 15 3.18 -61.53 -49.00
C SER A 15 1.97 -61.07 -49.86
N PRO A 16 2.12 -60.82 -51.18
CA PRO A 16 2.95 -59.86 -51.94
C PRO A 16 2.03 -59.00 -52.87
N THR A 17 2.50 -57.99 -53.61
CA THR A 17 2.76 -58.10 -55.07
C THR A 17 3.23 -56.72 -55.57
N LYS A 18 4.48 -56.64 -56.02
CA LYS A 18 4.93 -56.61 -57.43
C LYS A 18 4.48 -55.40 -58.24
N ARG A 19 5.40 -54.43 -58.27
CA ARG A 19 5.72 -53.54 -59.38
C ARG A 19 5.94 -54.31 -60.69
N GLN A 20 5.45 -53.75 -61.79
CA GLN A 20 6.19 -53.66 -63.04
C GLN A 20 6.31 -52.20 -63.46
N MET A 21 7.52 -51.82 -63.86
CA MET A 21 7.90 -50.51 -64.36
C MET A 21 7.54 -50.38 -65.83
N THR A 22 7.16 -49.18 -66.28
CA THR A 22 7.66 -48.63 -67.55
C THR A 22 7.79 -47.12 -67.48
N ALA A 23 8.74 -46.65 -68.29
CA ALA A 23 9.39 -45.36 -68.29
C ALA A 23 8.46 -44.14 -68.40
N LYS A 24 8.75 -43.11 -67.61
CA LYS A 24 8.86 -41.71 -68.06
C LYS A 24 9.55 -40.88 -66.97
N SER A 25 10.87 -40.98 -66.96
CA SER A 25 11.78 -40.07 -66.28
C SER A 25 11.80 -38.73 -67.00
N PHE A 26 10.84 -37.83 -66.77
CA PHE A 26 11.01 -36.41 -67.16
C PHE A 26 10.15 -35.39 -66.39
N GLY A 27 9.54 -35.75 -65.24
CA GLY A 27 8.61 -34.83 -64.55
C GLY A 27 8.68 -34.76 -63.02
N ARG A 28 9.62 -35.47 -62.35
CA ARG A 28 9.60 -35.58 -60.88
C ARG A 28 10.83 -35.08 -60.13
N ARG A 29 11.96 -34.82 -60.83
CA ARG A 29 13.10 -34.10 -60.23
C ARG A 29 12.86 -32.59 -60.12
N TRP A 30 12.03 -32.02 -61.00
CA TRP A 30 11.68 -30.60 -60.92
C TRP A 30 10.71 -30.30 -59.77
N ARG A 31 9.81 -31.22 -59.40
CA ARG A 31 8.82 -30.95 -58.33
C ARG A 31 9.38 -31.01 -56.90
N PHE A 32 10.41 -31.82 -56.63
CA PHE A 32 11.06 -31.82 -55.32
C PHE A 32 12.06 -30.68 -55.15
N SER A 33 12.77 -30.29 -56.22
CA SER A 33 13.61 -29.08 -56.18
C SER A 33 12.77 -27.81 -56.14
N PHE A 34 11.60 -27.73 -56.79
CA PHE A 34 10.71 -26.56 -56.70
C PHE A 34 9.99 -26.48 -55.36
N ALA A 35 9.60 -27.61 -54.74
CA ALA A 35 9.01 -27.60 -53.40
C ALA A 35 10.03 -27.26 -52.30
N ALA A 36 11.28 -27.75 -52.43
CA ALA A 36 12.36 -27.36 -51.53
C ALA A 36 12.77 -25.89 -51.73
N PHE A 37 12.78 -25.39 -52.98
CA PHE A 37 13.04 -23.98 -53.29
C PHE A 37 11.89 -23.06 -52.85
N LEU A 38 10.63 -23.52 -52.90
CA LEU A 38 9.49 -22.80 -52.32
C LEU A 38 9.50 -22.82 -50.79
N CYS A 39 9.96 -23.89 -50.13
CA CYS A 39 10.14 -23.89 -48.67
C CYS A 39 11.31 -22.98 -48.25
N VAL A 40 12.39 -22.92 -49.04
CA VAL A 40 13.51 -21.99 -48.77
C VAL A 40 13.14 -20.55 -49.12
N LEU A 41 12.32 -20.28 -50.14
CA LEU A 41 11.75 -18.95 -50.41
C LEU A 41 10.65 -18.56 -49.43
N ALA A 42 9.90 -19.50 -48.86
CA ALA A 42 8.98 -19.25 -47.76
C ALA A 42 9.75 -18.98 -46.45
N MET A 43 10.88 -19.66 -46.21
CA MET A 43 11.75 -19.37 -45.06
C MET A 43 12.63 -18.12 -45.27
N ALA A 44 12.96 -17.74 -46.51
CA ALA A 44 13.65 -16.50 -46.87
C ALA A 44 12.68 -15.30 -46.98
N GLY A 45 11.40 -15.55 -47.25
CA GLY A 45 10.31 -14.57 -47.24
C GLY A 45 9.66 -14.38 -45.86
N LEU A 46 9.86 -15.31 -44.92
CA LEU A 46 9.53 -15.11 -43.50
C LEU A 46 10.68 -14.53 -42.67
N SER A 47 11.91 -14.50 -43.19
CA SER A 47 13.03 -13.78 -42.55
C SER A 47 13.03 -12.27 -42.84
N SER A 48 12.07 -11.79 -43.65
CA SER A 48 11.72 -10.37 -43.80
C SER A 48 10.44 -9.96 -43.03
N LEU A 49 9.84 -10.89 -42.27
CA LEU A 49 8.73 -10.63 -41.33
C LEU A 49 9.09 -10.96 -39.87
N LEU A 50 10.30 -11.43 -39.62
CA LEU A 50 10.97 -11.23 -38.34
C LEU A 50 11.67 -9.87 -38.38
N GLN A 51 10.87 -8.80 -38.42
CA GLN A 51 11.24 -7.68 -37.56
C GLN A 51 11.27 -8.31 -36.17
N SER A 52 12.49 -8.57 -35.66
CA SER A 52 12.74 -8.37 -34.24
C SER A 52 11.92 -7.13 -33.90
N SER A 53 10.92 -7.27 -33.04
CA SER A 53 10.25 -6.12 -32.47
C SER A 53 11.40 -5.27 -31.94
N ARG A 54 11.80 -4.24 -32.71
CA ARG A 54 12.60 -3.18 -32.13
C ARG A 54 11.67 -2.73 -31.04
N ALA A 55 12.04 -3.00 -29.78
CA ALA A 55 11.47 -2.32 -28.64
C ALA A 55 11.26 -0.88 -29.12
N GLN A 56 10.00 -0.43 -29.13
CA GLN A 56 9.65 0.90 -29.56
C GLN A 56 10.62 1.82 -28.84
N ALA A 57 11.61 2.36 -29.57
CA ALA A 57 12.73 3.03 -28.93
C ALA A 57 12.10 4.14 -28.10
N SER A 58 12.20 4.00 -26.78
CA SER A 58 11.67 4.97 -25.85
C SER A 58 12.23 6.31 -26.28
N LYS A 59 11.35 7.27 -26.61
CA LYS A 59 11.76 8.59 -27.08
C LYS A 59 12.72 9.15 -26.03
N LEU A 60 13.97 9.42 -26.44
CA LEU A 60 14.95 10.04 -25.56
C LEU A 60 14.48 11.48 -25.27
N VAL A 61 14.21 11.79 -24.01
CA VAL A 61 13.63 13.08 -23.61
C VAL A 61 14.35 13.61 -22.39
N LEU A 62 14.88 14.83 -22.47
CA LEU A 62 15.32 15.60 -21.30
C LEU A 62 14.10 16.22 -20.63
N ILE A 63 14.05 16.10 -19.31
CA ILE A 63 12.91 16.52 -18.50
C ILE A 63 12.98 18.04 -18.26
N SER A 64 11.87 18.73 -18.51
CA SER A 64 11.71 20.16 -18.24
C SER A 64 10.63 20.41 -17.17
N HIS A 65 10.52 21.66 -16.72
CA HIS A 65 9.42 22.10 -15.86
C HIS A 65 8.06 21.94 -16.55
N GLU A 66 6.97 21.83 -15.79
CA GLU A 66 5.62 21.58 -16.32
C GLU A 66 5.10 22.70 -17.23
N THR A 67 5.51 23.93 -16.98
CA THR A 67 5.03 25.13 -17.69
C THR A 67 6.12 25.80 -18.54
N SER A 68 7.31 25.18 -18.64
CA SER A 68 8.45 25.76 -19.34
C SER A 68 9.37 24.68 -19.94
N THR A 69 10.05 25.00 -21.03
CA THR A 69 11.14 24.22 -21.66
C THR A 69 12.44 24.22 -20.85
N ARG A 70 12.48 24.98 -19.74
CA ARG A 70 13.58 25.01 -18.77
C ARG A 70 13.77 23.65 -18.12
N GLY A 71 14.99 23.13 -18.20
CA GLY A 71 15.34 21.79 -17.73
C GLY A 71 15.22 21.69 -16.23
N ILE A 72 14.81 20.52 -15.73
CA ILE A 72 15.09 20.18 -14.33
C ILE A 72 16.58 19.86 -14.26
N ALA A 73 17.35 20.77 -13.67
CA ALA A 73 18.79 20.67 -13.59
C ALA A 73 19.27 21.06 -12.19
N LEU A 74 20.34 20.41 -11.71
CA LEU A 74 20.98 20.69 -10.43
C LEU A 74 22.50 20.69 -10.58
N ASP A 75 23.21 21.46 -9.77
CA ASP A 75 24.63 21.26 -9.56
C ASP A 75 24.81 19.89 -8.88
N SER A 76 25.64 19.01 -9.45
CA SER A 76 25.69 17.61 -9.02
C SER A 76 26.26 17.40 -7.61
N VAL A 77 26.82 18.44 -7.00
CA VAL A 77 27.52 18.38 -5.71
C VAL A 77 26.71 19.06 -4.63
N THR A 78 26.33 20.31 -4.89
CA THR A 78 25.63 21.18 -3.95
C THR A 78 24.11 21.01 -4.03
N LEU A 79 23.61 20.37 -5.10
CA LEU A 79 22.18 20.24 -5.41
C LEU A 79 21.46 21.58 -5.51
N LYS A 80 22.20 22.68 -5.76
CA LYS A 80 21.65 24.00 -6.04
C LYS A 80 21.04 24.02 -7.43
N ARG A 81 20.02 24.86 -7.61
CA ARG A 81 19.43 25.17 -8.93
C ARG A 81 20.21 26.29 -9.60
N GLU A 82 19.96 26.46 -10.90
CA GLU A 82 20.51 27.54 -11.71
C GLU A 82 20.18 28.96 -11.19
N PRO A 83 20.93 30.01 -11.61
CA PRO A 83 22.05 29.98 -12.57
C PRO A 83 23.25 29.19 -12.02
N PHE A 84 23.86 28.37 -12.87
CA PHE A 84 25.05 27.60 -12.50
C PHE A 84 26.30 28.42 -12.71
N ASP A 85 27.10 28.60 -11.66
CA ASP A 85 28.41 29.23 -11.81
C ASP A 85 29.26 28.43 -12.81
N PRO A 86 30.08 29.09 -13.66
CA PRO A 86 31.00 28.42 -14.57
C PRO A 86 32.01 27.51 -13.86
N THR A 87 32.30 27.78 -12.60
CA THR A 87 33.23 26.99 -11.80
C THR A 87 32.59 26.59 -10.50
N SER A 88 32.81 25.34 -10.09
CA SER A 88 32.33 24.81 -8.82
C SER A 88 33.18 25.32 -7.66
N GLU A 89 32.53 25.56 -6.52
CA GLU A 89 33.18 25.84 -5.23
C GLU A 89 34.03 24.64 -4.75
N VAL A 90 33.77 23.44 -5.30
CA VAL A 90 34.48 22.20 -4.97
C VAL A 90 35.35 21.77 -6.17
N SER A 91 36.66 21.64 -5.96
CA SER A 91 37.59 21.16 -7.00
C SER A 91 37.50 19.64 -7.19
N TRP A 92 37.36 19.18 -8.44
CA TRP A 92 37.23 17.77 -8.82
C TRP A 92 38.48 17.29 -9.56
N GLY A 93 39.37 16.60 -8.85
CA GLY A 93 40.60 16.09 -9.45
C GLY A 93 41.46 17.22 -10.00
N ASN A 94 41.50 17.35 -11.33
CA ASN A 94 42.35 18.31 -12.04
C ASN A 94 41.60 19.54 -12.59
N ASP A 95 40.29 19.66 -12.36
CA ASP A 95 39.51 20.81 -12.84
C ASP A 95 38.51 21.33 -11.77
N ASN A 96 37.99 22.53 -12.01
CA ASN A 96 36.99 23.18 -11.16
C ASN A 96 35.70 23.52 -11.93
N GLN A 97 35.43 22.87 -13.06
CA GLN A 97 34.24 23.14 -13.86
C GLN A 97 32.98 22.63 -13.18
N THR A 98 31.87 23.34 -13.32
CA THR A 98 30.59 22.90 -12.76
C THR A 98 30.07 21.66 -13.46
N ARG A 99 29.53 20.72 -12.67
CA ARG A 99 28.84 19.55 -13.15
C ARG A 99 27.34 19.76 -13.00
N ILE A 100 26.63 19.79 -14.12
CA ILE A 100 25.18 19.92 -14.15
C ILE A 100 24.59 18.52 -14.28
N MET A 101 23.78 18.13 -13.30
CA MET A 101 22.94 16.95 -13.32
C MET A 101 21.63 17.28 -14.05
N LEU A 102 21.38 16.58 -15.15
CA LEU A 102 20.16 16.60 -15.95
C LEU A 102 19.41 15.28 -15.79
N PHE A 103 18.11 15.27 -16.08
CA PHE A 103 17.27 14.10 -15.95
C PHE A 103 16.62 13.72 -17.29
N ALA A 104 16.66 12.44 -17.64
CA ALA A 104 16.18 11.94 -18.92
C ALA A 104 15.24 10.75 -18.78
N ILE A 105 14.27 10.67 -19.68
CA ILE A 105 13.41 9.51 -19.92
C ILE A 105 13.89 8.80 -21.19
N GLY A 106 13.74 7.48 -21.22
CA GLY A 106 14.05 6.66 -22.40
C GLY A 106 15.54 6.37 -22.58
N LEU A 107 16.32 6.51 -21.52
CA LEU A 107 17.73 6.15 -21.44
C LEU A 107 17.92 5.09 -20.36
N ASP A 108 18.60 3.98 -20.68
CA ASP A 108 18.91 2.94 -19.69
C ASP A 108 19.91 3.51 -18.66
N PRO A 109 19.64 3.47 -17.34
CA PRO A 109 20.54 3.99 -16.32
C PRO A 109 21.87 3.24 -16.23
N LYS A 110 22.03 2.09 -16.90
CA LYS A 110 23.29 1.35 -17.01
C LYS A 110 24.11 1.73 -18.25
N THR A 111 23.63 2.68 -19.05
CA THR A 111 24.34 3.15 -20.25
C THR A 111 25.70 3.73 -19.86
N PRO A 112 26.81 3.30 -20.48
CA PRO A 112 28.11 3.88 -20.18
C PRO A 112 28.13 5.37 -20.60
N PRO A 113 28.68 6.29 -19.77
CA PRO A 113 28.72 7.72 -20.09
C PRO A 113 29.34 8.03 -21.46
N SER A 114 30.35 7.26 -21.88
CA SER A 114 31.01 7.41 -23.18
C SER A 114 30.13 7.11 -24.40
N ALA A 115 28.95 6.50 -24.22
CA ALA A 115 27.99 6.26 -25.29
C ALA A 115 27.05 7.45 -25.55
N ILE A 116 27.09 8.47 -24.70
CA ILE A 116 26.23 9.66 -24.79
C ILE A 116 27.07 10.86 -25.20
N THR A 117 26.55 11.64 -26.14
CA THR A 117 27.11 12.96 -26.47
C THR A 117 26.16 14.03 -25.95
N ALA A 118 26.71 15.14 -25.44
CA ALA A 118 25.94 16.25 -24.91
C ALA A 118 26.52 17.57 -25.44
N ASN A 119 25.65 18.52 -25.80
CA ASN A 119 26.06 19.84 -26.29
C ASN A 119 25.15 20.92 -25.71
N ALA A 120 25.72 22.11 -25.49
CA ALA A 120 24.99 23.34 -25.18
C ALA A 120 25.11 24.35 -26.33
N GLU A 121 24.06 25.12 -26.61
CA GLU A 121 24.07 26.24 -27.55
C GLU A 121 23.71 27.55 -26.85
N ASP A 122 24.52 28.59 -27.03
CA ASP A 122 24.29 29.93 -26.44
C ASP A 122 23.50 30.87 -27.35
N GLY A 123 23.20 32.08 -26.86
CA GLY A 123 22.45 33.10 -27.61
C GLY A 123 23.15 33.60 -28.89
N SER A 124 24.43 33.30 -29.07
CA SER A 124 25.19 33.59 -30.30
C SER A 124 25.18 32.43 -31.31
N ASN A 125 24.41 31.36 -31.03
CA ASN A 125 24.40 30.08 -31.74
C ASN A 125 25.76 29.36 -31.71
N LYS A 126 26.61 29.64 -30.72
CA LYS A 126 27.86 28.90 -30.52
C LYS A 126 27.56 27.62 -29.75
N THR A 127 28.01 26.49 -30.28
CA THR A 127 27.84 25.18 -29.65
C THR A 127 29.07 24.79 -28.84
N TYR A 128 28.84 24.29 -27.63
CA TYR A 128 29.86 23.80 -26.70
C TYR A 128 29.65 22.31 -26.45
N PRO A 129 30.66 21.46 -26.69
CA PRO A 129 30.59 20.06 -26.27
C PRO A 129 30.69 19.99 -24.75
N LEU A 130 29.76 19.25 -24.14
CA LEU A 130 29.74 18.96 -22.72
C LEU A 130 30.26 17.54 -22.48
N THR A 131 31.13 17.35 -21.49
CA THR A 131 31.65 16.01 -21.17
C THR A 131 30.64 15.28 -20.30
N VAL A 132 30.13 14.11 -20.74
CA VAL A 132 29.25 13.27 -19.91
C VAL A 132 30.13 12.44 -18.96
N GLU A 133 30.01 12.67 -17.66
CA GLU A 133 30.84 12.02 -16.64
C GLU A 133 30.09 10.91 -15.90
N TYR A 134 28.77 10.99 -15.79
CA TYR A 134 27.95 10.01 -15.08
C TYR A 134 26.60 9.79 -15.75
N VAL A 135 26.15 8.54 -15.71
CA VAL A 135 24.80 8.09 -16.08
C VAL A 135 24.39 7.09 -15.03
N GLY A 136 23.20 7.25 -14.45
CA GLY A 136 22.74 6.34 -13.40
C GLY A 136 21.28 6.52 -13.02
N PRO A 137 20.73 5.61 -12.20
CA PRO A 137 19.34 5.67 -11.78
C PRO A 137 19.10 6.86 -10.85
N VAL A 138 17.90 7.43 -10.90
CA VAL A 138 17.41 8.33 -9.87
C VAL A 138 16.74 7.50 -8.77
N PRO A 139 17.12 7.64 -7.48
CA PRO A 139 16.50 6.91 -6.38
C PRO A 139 14.97 7.03 -6.40
N GLU A 140 14.28 5.89 -6.24
CA GLU A 140 12.81 5.77 -6.25
C GLU A 140 12.12 6.19 -7.56
N GLN A 141 12.87 6.54 -8.61
CA GLN A 141 12.35 6.96 -9.91
C GLN A 141 12.99 6.13 -11.03
N ASP A 142 12.72 4.82 -11.04
CA ASP A 142 13.32 3.86 -11.98
C ASP A 142 13.06 4.18 -13.47
N TRP A 143 12.11 5.08 -13.74
CA TRP A 143 11.77 5.56 -15.09
C TRP A 143 12.60 6.79 -15.53
N VAL A 144 13.44 7.33 -14.63
CA VAL A 144 14.34 8.48 -14.88
C VAL A 144 15.80 8.07 -14.75
N THR A 145 16.61 8.54 -15.69
CA THR A 145 18.06 8.43 -15.66
C THR A 145 18.68 9.80 -15.40
N ALA A 146 19.53 9.89 -14.37
CA ALA A 146 20.36 11.06 -14.13
C ALA A 146 21.57 11.03 -15.07
N ILE A 147 21.90 12.19 -15.64
CA ILE A 147 23.04 12.40 -16.53
C ILE A 147 23.82 13.58 -15.99
N VAL A 148 25.07 13.39 -15.60
CA VAL A 148 25.93 14.48 -15.16
C VAL A 148 26.83 14.91 -16.31
N VAL A 149 26.72 16.17 -16.70
CA VAL A 149 27.54 16.81 -17.72
C VAL A 149 28.44 17.85 -17.09
N ARG A 150 29.74 17.80 -17.39
CA ARG A 150 30.69 18.85 -17.05
C ARG A 150 30.60 19.95 -18.10
N ILE A 151 30.42 21.19 -17.66
CA ILE A 151 30.37 22.34 -18.57
C ILE A 151 31.72 22.60 -19.23
N ASN A 152 31.69 23.20 -20.41
CA ASN A 152 32.89 23.46 -21.20
C ASN A 152 33.66 24.65 -20.62
N GLU A 153 34.99 24.60 -20.60
CA GLU A 153 35.82 25.67 -20.02
C GLU A 153 35.67 27.04 -20.70
N GLN A 154 35.13 27.05 -21.92
CA GLN A 154 34.82 28.28 -22.65
C GLN A 154 33.46 28.90 -22.29
N MET A 155 32.65 28.20 -21.49
CA MET A 155 31.35 28.68 -21.01
C MET A 155 31.57 29.48 -19.74
N GLY A 156 31.84 30.78 -19.90
CA GLY A 156 31.87 31.74 -18.79
C GLY A 156 30.45 32.13 -18.37
N ASP A 157 30.29 33.40 -17.99
CA ASP A 157 28.97 33.97 -17.74
C ASP A 157 28.27 34.26 -19.09
N ILE A 158 27.50 33.30 -19.59
CA ILE A 158 26.93 33.31 -20.95
C ILE A 158 25.40 33.30 -20.99
N GLY A 159 24.76 33.22 -19.82
CA GLY A 159 23.30 33.23 -19.69
C GLY A 159 22.67 31.86 -19.98
N ASP A 160 21.45 31.88 -20.48
CA ASP A 160 20.70 30.69 -20.86
C ASP A 160 21.33 30.00 -22.07
N VAL A 161 21.44 28.67 -22.00
CA VAL A 161 21.85 27.80 -23.09
C VAL A 161 20.80 26.73 -23.34
N LEU A 162 20.71 26.23 -24.58
CA LEU A 162 19.92 25.05 -24.92
C LEU A 162 20.82 23.81 -24.87
N VAL A 163 20.54 22.92 -23.93
CA VAL A 163 21.29 21.67 -23.73
C VAL A 163 20.53 20.50 -24.33
N GLY A 164 21.21 19.70 -25.14
CA GLY A 164 20.68 18.47 -25.72
C GLY A 164 21.66 17.30 -25.62
N ILE A 165 21.13 16.07 -25.63
CA ILE A 165 21.92 14.83 -25.64
C ILE A 165 21.60 13.99 -26.87
N SER A 166 22.54 13.13 -27.25
CA SER A 166 22.35 12.12 -28.29
C SER A 166 22.88 10.76 -27.86
N TYR A 167 22.09 9.71 -28.12
CA TYR A 167 22.39 8.31 -27.81
C TYR A 167 21.93 7.40 -28.95
N GLN A 168 22.81 6.55 -29.46
CA GLN A 168 22.53 5.62 -30.58
C GLN A 168 21.89 6.28 -31.83
N GLY A 169 22.28 7.52 -32.12
CA GLY A 169 21.74 8.29 -33.26
C GLY A 169 20.36 8.91 -33.01
N LEU A 170 19.81 8.79 -31.79
CA LEU A 170 18.61 9.50 -31.35
C LEU A 170 19.00 10.76 -30.58
N ASN A 171 18.45 11.90 -30.97
CA ASN A 171 18.60 13.16 -30.25
C ASN A 171 17.44 13.36 -29.28
N SER A 172 17.72 13.92 -28.11
CA SER A 172 16.69 14.40 -27.20
C SER A 172 16.05 15.69 -27.69
N ASN A 173 14.95 16.12 -27.05
CA ASN A 173 14.63 17.54 -27.01
C ASN A 173 15.79 18.33 -26.35
N ARG A 174 15.86 19.63 -26.64
CA ARG A 174 16.77 20.52 -25.92
C ARG A 174 16.02 21.21 -24.79
N VAL A 175 16.67 21.32 -23.64
CA VAL A 175 16.15 22.01 -22.46
C VAL A 175 17.00 23.23 -22.16
N ARG A 176 16.35 24.26 -21.62
CA ARG A 176 17.02 25.52 -21.26
C ARG A 176 17.66 25.43 -19.88
N VAL A 177 18.89 25.92 -19.76
CA VAL A 177 19.66 25.99 -18.50
C VAL A 177 20.46 27.29 -18.46
N GLY A 178 20.50 28.00 -17.33
CA GLY A 178 21.26 29.23 -17.10
C GLY A 178 22.66 28.96 -16.56
N VAL A 179 23.68 29.54 -17.21
CA VAL A 179 25.10 29.46 -16.81
C VAL A 179 25.63 30.88 -16.55
N GLY A 180 26.03 31.15 -15.31
CA GLY A 180 26.41 32.46 -14.77
C GLY A 180 25.22 33.35 -14.42
N HIS A 181 24.28 33.54 -15.36
CA HIS A 181 23.01 34.23 -15.11
C HIS A 181 21.84 33.57 -15.89
N VAL A 182 20.62 34.07 -15.66
CA VAL A 182 19.40 33.66 -16.38
C VAL A 182 18.99 34.77 -17.34
N GLY A 183 18.77 34.45 -18.62
CA GLY A 183 18.54 35.43 -19.69
C GLY A 183 19.51 35.26 -20.87
N ASP A 184 19.41 36.10 -21.90
CA ASP A 184 20.37 36.21 -23.02
C ASP A 184 20.63 34.95 -23.89
N GLY A 185 19.90 33.86 -23.65
CA GLY A 185 20.02 32.62 -24.42
C GLY A 185 19.29 32.61 -25.76
N PRO A 186 19.51 31.55 -26.57
CA PRO A 186 18.87 31.43 -27.86
C PRO A 186 17.35 31.22 -27.68
N PRO A 187 16.50 31.53 -28.68
CA PRO A 187 15.09 31.17 -28.64
C PRO A 187 14.92 29.64 -28.55
N ASP A 188 13.82 29.19 -27.95
CA ASP A 188 13.50 27.76 -27.94
C ASP A 188 13.38 27.19 -29.37
N ASP A 189 13.62 25.88 -29.50
CA ASP A 189 13.41 25.18 -30.77
C ASP A 189 11.98 25.36 -31.30
N VAL A 190 11.85 25.42 -32.62
CA VAL A 190 10.53 25.48 -33.26
C VAL A 190 9.72 24.25 -32.86
N GLY A 191 8.59 24.47 -32.17
CA GLY A 191 7.73 23.39 -31.66
C GLY A 191 8.19 22.79 -30.34
N ALA A 192 9.17 23.38 -29.65
CA ALA A 192 9.49 23.03 -28.28
C ALA A 192 8.26 23.25 -27.38
N VAL A 193 7.98 22.26 -26.55
CA VAL A 193 6.93 22.29 -25.54
C VAL A 193 7.52 21.78 -24.22
N PRO A 194 6.94 22.14 -23.08
CA PRO A 194 7.30 21.53 -21.81
C PRO A 194 7.27 20.00 -21.88
N THR A 195 8.31 19.37 -21.37
CA THR A 195 8.47 17.92 -21.23
C THR A 195 8.56 17.55 -19.75
N PRO A 196 7.51 17.79 -18.95
CA PRO A 196 7.49 17.35 -17.57
C PRO A 196 7.71 15.85 -17.52
N GLY A 197 8.44 15.42 -16.50
CA GLY A 197 8.78 14.02 -16.26
C GLY A 197 7.56 13.22 -15.83
N THR A 198 6.49 13.21 -16.60
CA THR A 198 5.27 12.46 -16.30
C THR A 198 5.03 11.52 -17.45
N ILE A 199 5.55 10.31 -17.35
CA ILE A 199 4.92 9.20 -18.05
C ILE A 199 3.62 8.99 -17.25
N ALA A 200 2.47 9.42 -17.78
CA ALA A 200 1.25 8.68 -17.49
C ALA A 200 1.62 7.22 -17.76
N PRO A 201 1.69 6.33 -16.74
CA PRO A 201 2.28 5.02 -16.92
C PRO A 201 1.65 4.40 -18.18
N PRO A 202 2.45 3.78 -19.07
CA PRO A 202 1.89 3.11 -20.23
C PRO A 202 0.70 2.30 -19.74
N VAL A 203 -0.43 2.34 -20.46
CA VAL A 203 -1.57 1.47 -20.17
C VAL A 203 -1.08 0.04 -20.39
N GLY A 204 -0.41 -0.50 -19.37
CA GLY A 204 0.11 -1.84 -19.31
C GLY A 204 -1.06 -2.79 -19.21
N ALA A 205 -0.78 -4.08 -19.39
CA ALA A 205 -1.72 -5.14 -19.02
C ALA A 205 -2.37 -4.80 -17.67
N SER A 206 -3.69 -5.00 -17.56
CA SER A 206 -4.46 -4.71 -16.35
C SER A 206 -3.67 -5.12 -15.12
N ALA A 207 -3.30 -4.16 -14.28
CA ALA A 207 -2.52 -4.42 -13.09
C ALA A 207 -3.28 -5.46 -12.24
N THR A 208 -2.57 -6.47 -11.74
CA THR A 208 -3.12 -7.44 -10.79
C THR A 208 -2.77 -6.99 -9.37
N ALA A 209 -3.59 -7.37 -8.39
CA ALA A 209 -3.40 -7.13 -6.96
C ALA A 209 -2.22 -7.96 -6.40
N GLY A 210 -1.02 -7.80 -6.94
CA GLY A 210 0.14 -8.68 -6.72
C GLY A 210 0.32 -9.71 -7.84
N THR A 211 1.32 -10.58 -7.72
CA THR A 211 1.78 -11.47 -8.82
C THR A 211 1.78 -12.95 -8.45
N LEU A 212 0.96 -13.37 -7.49
CA LEU A 212 0.83 -14.78 -7.10
C LEU A 212 0.10 -15.58 -8.19
N THR A 213 0.73 -16.66 -8.65
CA THR A 213 0.13 -17.62 -9.58
C THR A 213 -0.62 -18.72 -8.82
N THR A 214 -1.45 -19.51 -9.52
CA THR A 214 -2.07 -20.70 -8.93
C THR A 214 -1.04 -21.67 -8.34
N SER A 215 0.10 -21.84 -9.01
CA SER A 215 1.19 -22.68 -8.52
C SER A 215 1.85 -22.13 -7.25
N ASP A 216 1.99 -20.81 -7.14
CA ASP A 216 2.52 -20.18 -5.92
C ASP A 216 1.58 -20.44 -4.74
N VAL A 217 0.27 -20.25 -4.95
CA VAL A 217 -0.76 -20.49 -3.93
C VAL A 217 -0.78 -21.96 -3.49
N GLN A 218 -0.70 -22.90 -4.44
CA GLN A 218 -0.58 -24.33 -4.11
C GLN A 218 0.68 -24.63 -3.30
N THR A 219 1.80 -23.99 -3.64
CA THR A 219 3.08 -24.18 -2.93
C THR A 219 2.98 -23.69 -1.50
N ILE A 220 2.48 -22.47 -1.28
CA ILE A 220 2.30 -21.87 0.06
C ILE A 220 1.41 -22.76 0.94
N ILE A 221 0.26 -23.21 0.40
CA ILE A 221 -0.65 -24.12 1.13
C ILE A 221 0.02 -25.46 1.41
N ALA A 222 0.69 -26.06 0.43
CA ALA A 222 1.35 -27.35 0.61
C ALA A 222 2.46 -27.28 1.66
N GLN A 223 3.26 -26.21 1.68
CA GLN A 223 4.28 -25.98 2.70
C GLN A 223 3.67 -25.84 4.09
N ALA A 224 2.58 -25.06 4.23
CA ALA A 224 1.84 -24.89 5.48
C ALA A 224 1.31 -26.23 6.01
N VAL A 225 0.58 -26.98 5.17
CA VAL A 225 -0.04 -28.25 5.55
C VAL A 225 1.01 -29.32 5.86
N SER A 226 2.15 -29.32 5.16
CA SER A 226 3.25 -30.24 5.45
C SER A 226 3.90 -29.95 6.81
N ALA A 227 4.06 -28.68 7.16
CA ALA A 227 4.54 -28.29 8.49
C ALA A 227 3.52 -28.68 9.58
N ALA A 228 2.25 -28.35 9.39
CA ALA A 228 1.17 -28.71 10.31
C ALA A 228 1.10 -30.23 10.56
N ALA A 229 1.15 -31.03 9.48
CA ALA A 229 1.17 -32.50 9.57
C ALA A 229 2.39 -33.01 10.35
N SER A 230 3.57 -32.43 10.14
CA SER A 230 4.78 -32.81 10.89
C SER A 230 4.72 -32.48 12.38
N LEU A 231 3.91 -31.48 12.75
CA LEU A 231 3.65 -31.09 14.13
C LEU A 231 2.47 -31.84 14.75
N ASN A 232 1.85 -32.76 13.99
CA ASN A 232 0.63 -33.47 14.36
C ASN A 232 -0.49 -32.51 14.79
N ARG A 233 -0.73 -31.49 13.95
CA ARG A 233 -1.76 -30.46 14.14
C ARG A 233 -2.54 -30.29 12.85
N ALA A 234 -3.86 -30.22 12.96
CA ALA A 234 -4.74 -29.98 11.83
C ALA A 234 -5.21 -28.52 11.88
N VAL A 235 -4.98 -27.78 10.79
CA VAL A 235 -5.27 -26.34 10.71
C VAL A 235 -6.09 -25.99 9.48
N THR A 236 -6.67 -24.79 9.48
CA THR A 236 -7.18 -24.13 8.28
C THR A 236 -6.14 -23.12 7.80
N VAL A 237 -5.83 -23.17 6.51
CA VAL A 237 -4.85 -22.28 5.85
C VAL A 237 -5.59 -21.40 4.86
N ALA A 238 -5.36 -20.09 4.90
CA ALA A 238 -5.86 -19.14 3.90
C ALA A 238 -4.71 -18.36 3.26
N VAL A 239 -4.81 -18.12 1.95
CA VAL A 239 -3.89 -17.26 1.19
C VAL A 239 -4.69 -16.13 0.56
N THR A 240 -4.18 -14.91 0.65
CA THR A 240 -4.75 -13.71 0.03
C THR A 240 -3.72 -13.02 -0.86
N ASP A 241 -4.18 -12.27 -1.87
CA ASP A 241 -3.33 -11.36 -2.64
C ASP A 241 -3.13 -10.01 -1.94
N LYS A 242 -2.41 -9.07 -2.55
CA LYS A 242 -2.02 -7.79 -1.93
C LYS A 242 -3.22 -6.93 -1.51
N GLU A 243 -4.35 -7.07 -2.18
CA GLU A 243 -5.58 -6.32 -1.89
C GLU A 243 -6.55 -7.12 -1.00
N GLY A 244 -6.13 -8.29 -0.51
CA GLY A 244 -6.94 -9.12 0.39
C GLY A 244 -7.96 -10.00 -0.35
N ASN A 245 -7.86 -10.18 -1.67
CA ASN A 245 -8.70 -11.17 -2.35
C ASN A 245 -8.25 -12.57 -1.93
N VAL A 246 -9.20 -13.40 -1.50
CA VAL A 246 -8.89 -14.78 -1.11
C VAL A 246 -8.51 -15.60 -2.35
N LEU A 247 -7.29 -16.13 -2.36
CA LEU A 247 -6.75 -16.93 -3.47
C LEU A 247 -6.91 -18.44 -3.26
N GLY A 248 -7.15 -18.86 -2.02
CA GLY A 248 -7.42 -20.24 -1.69
C GLY A 248 -7.55 -20.44 -0.19
N VAL A 249 -8.47 -21.33 0.20
CA VAL A 249 -8.56 -21.83 1.58
C VAL A 249 -8.48 -23.35 1.57
N PHE A 250 -7.62 -23.91 2.40
CA PHE A 250 -7.48 -25.36 2.58
C PHE A 250 -7.75 -25.72 4.04
N LYS A 251 -8.68 -26.65 4.26
CA LYS A 251 -9.02 -27.16 5.59
C LYS A 251 -8.46 -28.57 5.74
N MET A 252 -7.53 -28.77 6.67
CA MET A 252 -7.02 -30.11 6.98
C MET A 252 -8.12 -30.98 7.60
N THR A 253 -8.04 -32.29 7.35
CA THR A 253 -8.91 -33.26 8.04
C THR A 253 -8.67 -33.18 9.55
N GLY A 254 -9.74 -32.97 10.33
CA GLY A 254 -9.66 -32.82 11.79
C GLY A 254 -9.36 -31.40 12.28
N ALA A 255 -9.18 -30.41 11.40
CA ALA A 255 -9.00 -29.02 11.82
C ALA A 255 -10.27 -28.48 12.50
N PRO A 256 -10.14 -27.65 13.56
CA PRO A 256 -11.29 -27.04 14.22
C PRO A 256 -12.24 -26.37 13.22
N ALA A 257 -13.55 -26.57 13.42
CA ALA A 257 -14.55 -25.94 12.57
C ALA A 257 -14.76 -24.47 12.90
N THR A 258 -14.52 -24.11 14.16
CA THR A 258 -14.82 -22.80 14.73
C THR A 258 -13.64 -22.29 15.56
N THR A 259 -13.61 -20.98 15.75
CA THR A 259 -12.68 -20.29 16.65
C THR A 259 -13.47 -19.32 17.53
N GLN A 260 -12.96 -19.05 18.72
CA GLN A 260 -13.61 -18.18 19.71
C GLN A 260 -12.79 -16.91 19.92
N PHE A 261 -13.43 -15.75 19.84
CA PHE A 261 -12.83 -14.47 20.16
C PHE A 261 -12.42 -14.38 21.63
N ARG A 262 -11.17 -13.99 21.87
CA ARG A 262 -10.62 -13.70 23.20
C ARG A 262 -9.72 -12.48 23.12
N GLY A 263 -10.20 -11.33 23.55
CA GLY A 263 -9.51 -10.05 23.40
C GLY A 263 -8.40 -9.78 24.41
N GLY A 264 -7.99 -10.79 25.19
CA GLY A 264 -6.83 -10.76 26.09
C GLY A 264 -6.88 -9.80 27.29
N GLY A 265 -7.92 -8.96 27.42
CA GLY A 265 -8.20 -8.15 28.60
C GLY A 265 -8.98 -8.92 29.69
N PRO A 266 -9.27 -8.31 30.85
CA PRO A 266 -10.20 -8.88 31.84
C PRO A 266 -11.66 -8.90 31.36
N GLY A 267 -11.91 -8.43 30.13
CA GLY A 267 -13.21 -8.21 29.50
C GLY A 267 -14.20 -9.37 29.64
N PRO A 268 -15.48 -9.12 29.31
CA PRO A 268 -16.56 -9.97 29.75
C PRO A 268 -16.51 -11.34 29.04
N SER A 269 -16.10 -12.38 29.77
CA SER A 269 -16.28 -13.78 29.36
C SER A 269 -17.76 -14.14 29.39
N GLN A 270 -18.46 -13.83 28.30
CA GLN A 270 -19.88 -14.11 28.13
C GLN A 270 -20.11 -15.41 27.37
N THR A 271 -21.19 -16.11 27.71
CA THR A 271 -21.64 -17.29 26.97
C THR A 271 -22.21 -16.86 25.61
N PRO A 272 -21.71 -17.39 24.48
CA PRO A 272 -22.22 -17.07 23.16
C PRO A 272 -23.63 -17.64 22.93
N SER A 273 -24.41 -16.97 22.07
CA SER A 273 -25.68 -17.49 21.58
C SER A 273 -25.48 -18.83 20.84
N PRO A 274 -26.25 -19.89 21.15
CA PRO A 274 -26.11 -21.17 20.47
C PRO A 274 -26.56 -21.13 19.00
N ILE A 275 -27.28 -20.09 18.58
CA ILE A 275 -27.80 -19.93 17.22
C ILE A 275 -26.83 -19.10 16.36
N THR A 276 -26.44 -17.93 16.86
CA THR A 276 -25.65 -16.97 16.08
C THR A 276 -24.16 -17.04 16.37
N GLY A 277 -23.74 -17.65 17.48
CA GLY A 277 -22.37 -17.66 17.96
C GLY A 277 -21.92 -16.36 18.62
N PHE A 278 -22.67 -15.26 18.51
CA PHE A 278 -22.31 -13.95 19.08
C PHE A 278 -22.76 -13.76 20.53
N VAL A 279 -22.02 -12.94 21.27
CA VAL A 279 -22.37 -12.47 22.62
C VAL A 279 -23.17 -11.17 22.61
N SER A 280 -23.83 -10.82 23.72
CA SER A 280 -24.66 -9.60 23.83
C SER A 280 -23.84 -8.31 23.93
N VAL A 281 -22.69 -8.31 24.62
CA VAL A 281 -21.78 -7.13 24.72
C VAL A 281 -20.39 -7.46 24.16
N GLY A 282 -19.78 -6.55 23.39
CA GLY A 282 -18.48 -6.79 22.75
C GLY A 282 -18.48 -7.96 21.77
N PHE A 283 -17.30 -8.48 21.43
CA PHE A 283 -17.16 -9.76 20.72
C PHE A 283 -16.44 -10.84 21.53
N ASP A 284 -15.91 -10.57 22.72
CA ASP A 284 -15.32 -11.62 23.58
C ASP A 284 -16.29 -12.77 23.84
N GLY A 285 -15.83 -14.00 23.60
CA GLY A 285 -16.65 -15.21 23.70
C GLY A 285 -17.43 -15.55 22.42
N THR A 286 -17.50 -14.65 21.43
CA THR A 286 -18.11 -14.92 20.12
C THR A 286 -17.43 -16.10 19.43
N VAL A 287 -18.20 -16.99 18.83
CA VAL A 287 -17.72 -18.16 18.09
C VAL A 287 -18.06 -18.01 16.61
N VAL A 288 -17.05 -18.07 15.75
CA VAL A 288 -17.18 -17.95 14.29
C VAL A 288 -16.49 -19.12 13.58
N PRO A 289 -16.77 -19.38 12.29
CA PRO A 289 -16.03 -20.37 11.52
C PRO A 289 -14.53 -20.04 11.48
N ALA A 290 -13.67 -21.04 11.74
CA ALA A 290 -12.21 -20.89 11.80
C ALA A 290 -11.60 -20.31 10.52
N LYS A 291 -12.22 -20.58 9.37
CA LYS A 291 -11.78 -20.02 8.08
C LYS A 291 -11.86 -18.49 8.01
N LEU A 292 -12.78 -17.86 8.73
CA LEU A 292 -12.91 -16.39 8.74
C LEU A 292 -11.72 -15.75 9.46
N ALA A 293 -11.24 -16.39 10.54
CA ALA A 293 -10.01 -15.99 11.22
C ALA A 293 -8.78 -16.20 10.33
N ALA A 294 -8.63 -17.38 9.71
CA ALA A 294 -7.52 -17.63 8.79
C ALA A 294 -7.44 -16.59 7.65
N ILE A 295 -8.59 -16.24 7.04
CA ILE A 295 -8.65 -15.19 6.00
C ILE A 295 -8.27 -13.82 6.57
N SER A 296 -8.79 -13.46 7.74
CA SER A 296 -8.51 -12.15 8.34
C SER A 296 -7.05 -12.01 8.77
N LYS A 297 -6.44 -13.09 9.29
CA LYS A 297 -4.98 -13.20 9.55
C LYS A 297 -4.17 -13.00 8.26
N ALA A 298 -4.50 -13.73 7.20
CA ALA A 298 -3.83 -13.64 5.90
C ALA A 298 -3.90 -12.23 5.31
N GLY A 299 -5.12 -11.67 5.28
CA GLY A 299 -5.37 -10.34 4.76
C GLY A 299 -4.68 -9.25 5.57
N THR A 300 -4.56 -9.41 6.89
CA THR A 300 -3.82 -8.44 7.73
C THR A 300 -2.37 -8.31 7.27
N ALA A 301 -1.65 -9.44 7.15
CA ALA A 301 -0.27 -9.41 6.70
C ALA A 301 -0.12 -8.82 5.28
N ALA A 302 -1.10 -9.08 4.40
CA ALA A 302 -1.13 -8.53 3.03
C ALA A 302 -1.36 -7.02 3.01
N LEU A 303 -2.38 -6.51 3.72
CA LEU A 303 -2.82 -5.12 3.65
C LEU A 303 -1.88 -4.14 4.36
N PHE A 304 -1.14 -4.60 5.38
CA PHE A 304 -0.16 -3.78 6.11
C PHE A 304 1.20 -3.69 5.42
N SER A 305 1.56 -4.66 4.59
CA SER A 305 2.92 -4.79 4.04
C SER A 305 3.11 -3.98 2.74
N THR A 306 4.31 -3.40 2.59
CA THR A 306 4.73 -2.55 1.47
C THR A 306 6.16 -2.89 1.06
N ARG A 307 6.78 -2.13 0.15
CA ARG A 307 8.23 -2.24 -0.08
C ARG A 307 9.07 -1.69 1.08
N GLY A 308 8.49 -0.81 1.91
CA GLY A 308 9.18 -0.16 3.01
C GLY A 308 8.99 -0.86 4.37
N ASN A 309 7.97 -1.71 4.53
CA ASN A 309 7.67 -2.39 5.78
C ASN A 309 6.96 -3.73 5.56
N ALA A 310 7.23 -4.71 6.42
CA ALA A 310 6.58 -6.01 6.43
C ALA A 310 6.04 -6.32 7.83
N PHE A 311 4.73 -6.45 7.95
CA PHE A 311 4.04 -6.65 9.22
C PHE A 311 3.16 -7.90 9.21
N THR A 312 2.94 -8.43 10.40
CA THR A 312 2.11 -9.62 10.65
C THR A 312 0.91 -9.23 11.50
N SER A 313 0.01 -10.18 11.71
CA SER A 313 -1.06 -10.07 12.70
C SER A 313 -0.51 -9.90 14.12
N ARG A 314 0.67 -10.42 14.45
CA ARG A 314 1.35 -10.12 15.74
C ARG A 314 1.77 -8.66 15.81
N THR A 315 2.36 -8.10 14.74
CA THR A 315 2.67 -6.66 14.69
C THR A 315 1.41 -5.83 14.91
N ALA A 316 0.30 -6.19 14.23
CA ALA A 316 -0.98 -5.53 14.40
C ALA A 316 -1.50 -5.67 15.84
N GLY A 317 -1.45 -6.86 16.43
CA GLY A 317 -1.83 -7.12 17.82
C GLY A 317 -1.03 -6.27 18.82
N PHE A 318 0.26 -6.07 18.58
CA PHE A 318 1.14 -5.27 19.43
C PHE A 318 0.77 -3.77 19.46
N ILE A 319 0.21 -3.23 18.36
CA ILE A 319 -0.06 -1.79 18.18
C ILE A 319 -1.53 -1.39 18.35
N ILE A 320 -2.41 -2.33 18.76
CA ILE A 320 -3.84 -2.05 19.00
C ILE A 320 -4.26 -2.11 20.47
N GLN A 321 -3.33 -2.41 21.36
CA GLN A 321 -3.60 -2.63 22.78
C GLN A 321 -3.71 -1.34 23.57
N GLU A 322 -4.21 -1.43 24.80
CA GLU A 322 -4.38 -0.34 25.75
C GLU A 322 -3.05 0.27 26.20
N HIS A 323 -1.93 -0.45 26.09
CA HIS A 323 -0.59 0.07 26.34
C HIS A 323 0.34 -0.24 25.16
N PHE A 324 1.35 0.62 24.98
CA PHE A 324 2.42 0.46 24.01
C PHE A 324 3.79 0.74 24.64
N PRO A 325 4.64 -0.30 24.80
CA PRO A 325 4.37 -1.70 24.47
C PRO A 325 3.31 -2.33 25.42
N PRO A 326 2.64 -3.42 25.01
CA PRO A 326 1.77 -4.19 25.88
C PRO A 326 2.46 -4.63 27.18
N GLY A 327 1.69 -4.72 28.27
CA GLY A 327 2.19 -5.16 29.59
C GLY A 327 2.99 -4.12 30.37
N VAL A 328 3.26 -2.93 29.82
CA VAL A 328 4.00 -1.87 30.51
C VAL A 328 3.04 -0.77 30.98
N ASP A 329 2.89 -0.65 32.30
CA ASP A 329 2.05 0.37 32.93
C ASP A 329 2.56 1.80 32.67
N PHE A 330 1.62 2.75 32.77
CA PHE A 330 1.85 4.18 32.59
C PHE A 330 2.40 4.54 31.20
N LYS A 331 1.94 3.81 30.18
CA LYS A 331 2.23 4.04 28.77
C LYS A 331 0.97 4.33 27.99
N SER A 332 1.07 5.21 27.00
CA SER A 332 -0.02 5.45 26.05
C SER A 332 -0.38 4.16 25.30
N GLY A 333 -1.56 4.15 24.68
CA GLY A 333 -2.00 3.02 23.87
C GLY A 333 -1.20 2.80 22.61
N GLY A 334 -1.46 1.64 22.01
CA GLY A 334 -0.99 1.31 20.67
C GLY A 334 -1.36 2.40 19.65
N PRO A 335 -0.44 2.76 18.74
CA PRO A 335 -0.66 3.87 17.81
C PRO A 335 -1.83 3.64 16.85
N LEU A 336 -2.22 2.38 16.60
CA LEU A 336 -3.34 2.01 15.72
C LEU A 336 -4.51 1.41 16.52
N TYR A 337 -4.64 1.75 17.81
CA TYR A 337 -5.75 1.33 18.66
C TYR A 337 -7.11 1.50 17.96
N GLY A 338 -7.84 0.39 17.77
CA GLY A 338 -9.13 0.35 17.08
C GLY A 338 -9.09 0.01 15.58
N VAL A 339 -7.92 -0.11 14.96
CA VAL A 339 -7.79 -0.40 13.51
C VAL A 339 -8.42 -1.73 13.10
N GLN A 340 -8.55 -2.69 14.02
CA GLN A 340 -9.20 -3.98 13.77
C GLN A 340 -10.64 -3.86 13.23
N PHE A 341 -11.33 -2.75 13.53
CA PHE A 341 -12.68 -2.46 13.02
C PHE A 341 -12.65 -1.67 11.70
N SER A 342 -11.72 -2.03 10.81
CA SER A 342 -11.62 -1.50 9.46
C SER A 342 -11.42 -2.61 8.44
N SER A 343 -11.55 -2.26 7.16
CA SER A 343 -11.57 -3.21 6.05
C SER A 343 -12.63 -4.29 6.24
N LEU A 344 -13.75 -3.97 6.89
CA LEU A 344 -14.82 -4.90 7.22
C LEU A 344 -15.69 -5.23 6.00
N PRO A 345 -16.39 -6.39 5.96
CA PRO A 345 -17.23 -6.77 4.82
C PRO A 345 -18.47 -5.87 4.66
N CYS A 346 -18.82 -5.11 5.69
CA CYS A 346 -19.90 -4.11 5.67
C CYS A 346 -19.44 -2.72 5.20
N SER A 347 -18.14 -2.52 4.95
CA SER A 347 -17.60 -1.23 4.49
C SER A 347 -18.03 -0.97 3.04
N ASP A 348 -18.36 0.28 2.74
CA ASP A 348 -18.66 0.77 1.40
C ASP A 348 -17.42 1.20 0.61
N ILE A 349 -16.22 1.09 1.19
CA ILE A 349 -14.98 1.60 0.61
C ILE A 349 -14.10 0.49 0.05
N LYS A 350 -13.65 -0.43 0.91
CA LYS A 350 -12.74 -1.51 0.50
C LYS A 350 -13.53 -2.80 0.25
N VAL A 351 -13.54 -3.27 -1.00
CA VAL A 351 -14.25 -4.49 -1.40
C VAL A 351 -13.28 -5.42 -2.15
N PRO A 352 -13.09 -6.70 -1.79
CA PRO A 352 -13.69 -7.38 -0.66
C PRO A 352 -13.11 -6.90 0.66
N GLY A 353 -13.95 -6.80 1.68
CA GLY A 353 -13.51 -6.66 3.06
C GLY A 353 -12.96 -7.98 3.63
N LEU A 354 -12.21 -7.89 4.72
CA LEU A 354 -11.78 -9.03 5.53
C LEU A 354 -12.91 -9.44 6.47
N PRO A 355 -13.27 -10.73 6.56
CA PRO A 355 -14.47 -11.18 7.27
C PRO A 355 -14.58 -10.73 8.73
N LEU A 356 -13.46 -10.64 9.45
CA LEU A 356 -13.42 -10.20 10.85
C LEU A 356 -12.66 -8.87 11.03
N GLY A 357 -12.42 -8.14 9.93
CA GLY A 357 -11.56 -6.96 9.92
C GLY A 357 -10.07 -7.34 10.00
N LEU A 358 -9.24 -6.40 10.43
CA LEU A 358 -7.81 -6.66 10.64
C LEU A 358 -7.61 -7.46 11.94
N SER A 359 -6.69 -8.41 11.90
CA SER A 359 -6.43 -9.38 12.96
C SER A 359 -5.22 -8.98 13.78
N GLY A 360 -5.36 -9.01 15.12
CA GLY A 360 -4.22 -8.93 16.03
C GLY A 360 -3.68 -10.30 16.47
N ASP A 361 -4.23 -11.38 15.92
CA ASP A 361 -4.01 -12.73 16.40
C ASP A 361 -2.81 -13.39 15.71
N PRO A 362 -1.73 -13.76 16.43
CA PRO A 362 -0.58 -14.43 15.83
C PRO A 362 -0.96 -15.63 14.95
N GLY A 363 -0.17 -15.85 13.89
CA GLY A 363 -0.47 -16.89 12.90
C GLY A 363 -0.57 -16.43 11.46
N SER A 364 0.02 -15.28 11.11
CA SER A 364 0.14 -14.84 9.71
C SER A 364 1.56 -14.47 9.35
N ALA A 365 1.86 -14.53 8.06
CA ALA A 365 3.11 -14.05 7.49
C ALA A 365 2.82 -13.36 6.15
N PRO A 366 3.48 -12.23 5.84
CA PRO A 366 3.34 -11.59 4.55
C PRO A 366 4.10 -12.38 3.48
N VAL A 367 3.56 -12.40 2.27
CA VAL A 367 4.10 -13.14 1.13
C VAL A 367 4.77 -12.16 0.17
N TYR A 368 6.06 -12.35 -0.07
CA TYR A 368 6.87 -11.54 -0.96
C TYR A 368 7.36 -12.33 -2.17
N LYS A 369 7.45 -11.67 -3.32
CA LYS A 369 8.02 -12.25 -4.55
C LYS A 369 8.87 -11.19 -5.22
N ASN A 370 10.15 -11.50 -5.46
CA ASN A 370 11.12 -10.56 -6.03
C ASN A 370 11.25 -9.24 -5.23
N GLY A 371 11.13 -9.30 -3.90
CA GLY A 371 11.20 -8.13 -3.02
C GLY A 371 9.90 -7.31 -2.93
N GLU A 372 8.86 -7.69 -3.68
CA GLU A 372 7.55 -7.02 -3.67
C GLU A 372 6.57 -7.74 -2.75
N ALA A 373 5.80 -7.00 -1.95
CA ALA A 373 4.66 -7.54 -1.22
C ALA A 373 3.57 -7.95 -2.22
N VAL A 374 3.20 -9.23 -2.24
CA VAL A 374 2.24 -9.80 -3.21
C VAL A 374 1.04 -10.50 -2.56
N GLY A 375 0.99 -10.56 -1.24
CA GLY A 375 -0.12 -11.15 -0.50
C GLY A 375 0.22 -11.49 0.94
N GLY A 376 -0.54 -12.41 1.50
CA GLY A 376 -0.36 -12.89 2.88
C GLY A 376 -0.95 -14.27 3.08
N VAL A 377 -0.41 -15.01 4.05
CA VAL A 377 -0.90 -16.31 4.50
C VAL A 377 -1.33 -16.22 5.97
N GLY A 378 -2.41 -16.91 6.32
CA GLY A 378 -2.98 -16.94 7.66
C GLY A 378 -3.40 -18.35 8.06
N ILE A 379 -3.11 -18.72 9.31
CA ILE A 379 -3.29 -20.05 9.87
C ILE A 379 -4.21 -19.96 11.09
N GLU A 380 -5.19 -20.87 11.16
CA GLU A 380 -6.07 -21.03 12.33
C GLU A 380 -6.13 -22.50 12.73
N GLY A 381 -5.75 -22.84 13.97
CA GLY A 381 -5.57 -24.23 14.40
C GLY A 381 -5.90 -24.54 15.85
N ASP A 382 -5.84 -23.56 16.74
CA ASP A 382 -6.06 -23.70 18.18
C ASP A 382 -7.50 -23.39 18.62
N GLY A 383 -8.29 -22.77 17.74
CA GLY A 383 -9.68 -22.41 17.99
C GLY A 383 -9.84 -21.16 18.86
N VAL A 384 -8.82 -20.31 18.93
CA VAL A 384 -8.83 -19.06 19.69
C VAL A 384 -8.40 -17.90 18.78
N TYR A 385 -9.27 -16.90 18.62
CA TYR A 385 -8.97 -15.67 17.90
C TYR A 385 -8.62 -14.57 18.91
N THR A 386 -7.31 -14.29 19.07
CA THR A 386 -6.79 -13.50 20.20
C THR A 386 -5.81 -12.38 19.80
N VAL A 387 -5.06 -11.87 20.77
CA VAL A 387 -3.84 -11.08 20.60
C VAL A 387 -2.76 -11.61 21.54
N ASP A 388 -1.50 -11.36 21.21
CA ASP A 388 -0.38 -11.56 22.13
C ASP A 388 -0.35 -10.44 23.19
N ARG A 389 -0.56 -10.80 24.46
CA ARG A 389 -0.66 -9.87 25.59
C ARG A 389 0.65 -9.71 26.35
N ASP A 390 1.54 -10.68 26.22
CA ASP A 390 2.85 -10.67 26.88
C ASP A 390 3.95 -10.86 25.83
N PRO A 391 4.33 -9.80 25.11
CA PRO A 391 5.35 -9.90 24.08
C PRO A 391 6.75 -10.20 24.63
N THR A 392 6.92 -10.31 25.96
CA THR A 392 8.22 -10.56 26.60
C THR A 392 8.53 -12.04 26.78
N ASP A 393 7.54 -12.92 26.60
CA ASP A 393 7.70 -14.37 26.72
C ASP A 393 8.28 -15.02 25.44
N PHE A 394 8.28 -14.27 24.33
CA PHE A 394 8.70 -14.73 23.01
C PHE A 394 8.03 -16.04 22.59
N ASP A 395 6.73 -16.17 22.85
CA ASP A 395 5.94 -17.34 22.50
C ASP A 395 6.04 -17.69 21.00
N GLN A 396 5.86 -18.96 20.67
CA GLN A 396 5.84 -19.46 19.30
C GLN A 396 4.56 -20.26 19.08
N PRO A 397 3.41 -19.59 18.88
CA PRO A 397 2.15 -20.26 18.64
C PRO A 397 2.26 -21.13 17.38
N ILE A 398 1.56 -22.27 17.41
CA ILE A 398 1.63 -23.29 16.35
C ILE A 398 1.26 -22.69 14.98
N GLU A 399 0.29 -21.80 14.94
CA GLU A 399 -0.14 -21.06 13.76
C GLU A 399 1.01 -20.26 13.15
N GLU A 400 1.83 -19.61 13.97
CA GLU A 400 2.95 -18.78 13.51
C GLU A 400 4.10 -19.64 12.98
N VAL A 401 4.41 -20.75 13.66
CA VAL A 401 5.39 -21.75 13.20
C VAL A 401 5.00 -22.29 11.81
N ILE A 402 3.72 -22.54 11.59
CA ILE A 402 3.19 -22.99 10.30
C ILE A 402 3.21 -21.85 9.27
N ALA A 403 2.87 -20.62 9.64
CA ALA A 403 2.89 -19.46 8.74
C ALA A 403 4.31 -19.15 8.21
N VAL A 404 5.32 -19.26 9.06
CA VAL A 404 6.73 -19.14 8.65
C VAL A 404 7.11 -20.25 7.67
N SER A 405 6.68 -21.49 7.94
CA SER A 405 6.91 -22.61 7.03
C SER A 405 6.23 -22.43 5.68
N ALA A 406 5.06 -21.79 5.66
CA ALA A 406 4.25 -21.53 4.47
C ALA A 406 4.87 -20.50 3.51
N THR A 407 5.79 -19.67 4.00
CA THR A 407 6.42 -18.59 3.24
C THR A 407 7.84 -18.91 2.79
N ARG A 408 8.25 -20.19 2.81
CA ARG A 408 9.58 -20.61 2.34
C ARG A 408 9.75 -20.30 0.86
N GLY A 409 10.71 -19.44 0.53
CA GLY A 409 10.93 -18.90 -0.82
C GLY A 409 10.05 -17.69 -1.17
N PHE A 410 9.29 -17.18 -0.21
CA PHE A 410 8.42 -16.00 -0.32
C PHE A 410 8.57 -15.06 0.88
N GLU A 411 9.71 -15.09 1.55
CA GLU A 411 9.93 -14.38 2.80
C GLU A 411 10.05 -12.86 2.58
N ALA A 412 9.55 -12.08 3.54
CA ALA A 412 9.82 -10.65 3.58
C ALA A 412 11.33 -10.36 3.68
N PRO A 413 11.87 -9.37 2.94
CA PRO A 413 13.23 -8.90 3.11
C PRO A 413 13.50 -8.53 4.57
N SER A 414 14.64 -8.97 5.12
CA SER A 414 14.94 -8.81 6.55
C SER A 414 14.92 -7.36 7.02
N LEU A 415 15.45 -6.44 6.21
CA LEU A 415 15.55 -5.02 6.53
C LEU A 415 14.19 -4.38 6.86
N ILE A 416 13.12 -4.80 6.20
CA ILE A 416 11.81 -4.14 6.29
C ILE A 416 10.87 -4.82 7.29
N ARG A 417 11.29 -5.91 7.95
CA ARG A 417 10.45 -6.64 8.92
C ARG A 417 10.17 -5.76 10.14
N GLY A 418 8.99 -5.95 10.75
CA GLY A 418 8.55 -5.16 11.91
C GLY A 418 9.56 -5.14 13.06
N ASP A 419 10.25 -6.25 13.31
CA ASP A 419 11.30 -6.37 14.31
C ASP A 419 12.57 -5.56 13.97
N ASN A 420 12.65 -4.92 12.82
CA ASN A 420 13.71 -3.96 12.43
C ASN A 420 13.21 -2.51 12.36
N ILE A 421 11.98 -2.25 12.82
CA ILE A 421 11.34 -0.93 12.84
C ILE A 421 11.13 -0.50 14.29
N LEU A 422 11.46 0.76 14.58
CA LEU A 422 11.29 1.40 15.88
C LEU A 422 10.22 2.48 15.80
N VAL A 423 9.24 2.45 16.69
CA VAL A 423 8.25 3.52 16.88
C VAL A 423 8.41 4.05 18.29
N ASP A 424 8.69 5.35 18.45
CA ASP A 424 9.00 5.97 19.75
C ASP A 424 10.09 5.24 20.55
N GLY A 425 11.07 4.66 19.85
CA GLY A 425 12.16 3.87 20.45
C GLY A 425 11.79 2.44 20.84
N ILE A 426 10.54 2.02 20.60
CA ILE A 426 10.04 0.67 20.87
C ILE A 426 10.11 -0.15 19.57
N ARG A 427 10.74 -1.33 19.64
CA ARG A 427 10.79 -2.29 18.54
C ARG A 427 9.42 -2.93 18.35
N LEU A 428 8.92 -2.94 17.13
CA LEU A 428 7.66 -3.62 16.84
C LEU A 428 7.84 -5.14 16.90
N ALA A 429 6.80 -5.85 17.31
CA ALA A 429 6.75 -7.30 17.20
C ALA A 429 6.62 -7.74 15.72
N TYR A 430 7.11 -8.92 15.37
CA TYR A 430 6.99 -9.49 14.03
C TYR A 430 6.64 -10.99 14.07
N LEU A 431 7.65 -11.87 14.07
CA LEU A 431 7.54 -13.32 14.22
C LEU A 431 8.60 -13.74 15.23
N ASN A 432 8.23 -14.53 16.22
CA ASN A 432 9.14 -15.05 17.24
C ASN A 432 9.81 -16.37 16.81
N VAL A 433 9.36 -16.95 15.70
CA VAL A 433 9.83 -18.26 15.22
C VAL A 433 11.24 -18.17 14.66
N THR A 434 12.19 -18.77 15.37
CA THR A 434 13.62 -18.82 15.00
C THR A 434 14.03 -20.12 14.30
N GLY A 435 13.15 -21.13 14.27
CA GLY A 435 13.44 -22.46 13.69
C GLY A 435 12.19 -23.20 13.21
N ALA A 436 11.62 -22.75 12.09
CA ALA A 436 10.44 -23.40 11.51
C ALA A 436 10.76 -24.81 10.96
N PRO A 437 9.79 -25.75 10.98
CA PRO A 437 9.96 -27.08 10.40
C PRO A 437 10.48 -27.04 8.96
N ASN A 438 11.62 -27.67 8.70
CA ASN A 438 12.15 -27.84 7.35
C ASN A 438 11.81 -29.24 6.82
N THR A 439 10.52 -29.48 6.61
CA THR A 439 10.01 -30.78 6.16
C THR A 439 9.83 -30.83 4.66
N ALA A 440 9.97 -32.04 4.10
CA ALA A 440 9.66 -32.29 2.69
C ALA A 440 8.20 -31.89 2.42
N THR A 441 7.99 -31.08 1.38
CA THR A 441 6.65 -30.60 1.03
C THR A 441 5.86 -31.73 0.39
N ILE A 442 4.74 -32.10 1.01
CA ILE A 442 3.77 -33.05 0.47
C ILE A 442 3.20 -32.46 -0.82
N ALA A 443 3.07 -33.30 -1.87
CA ALA A 443 2.47 -32.87 -3.13
C ALA A 443 1.04 -32.34 -2.89
N PHE A 444 0.67 -31.23 -3.55
CA PHE A 444 -0.61 -30.55 -3.30
C PHE A 444 -1.83 -31.46 -3.43
N GLY A 445 -1.84 -32.36 -4.42
CA GLY A 445 -2.94 -33.34 -4.61
C GLY A 445 -3.01 -34.46 -3.56
N SER A 446 -2.02 -34.56 -2.67
CA SER A 446 -1.91 -35.56 -1.61
C SER A 446 -2.01 -34.97 -0.20
N LEU A 447 -2.36 -33.69 -0.08
CA LEU A 447 -2.51 -33.03 1.22
C LEU A 447 -3.68 -33.62 2.02
N PRO A 448 -3.53 -33.84 3.34
CA PRO A 448 -4.58 -34.37 4.20
C PRO A 448 -5.66 -33.30 4.49
N GLY A 449 -6.69 -33.23 3.65
CA GLY A 449 -7.79 -32.28 3.80
C GLY A 449 -8.48 -32.00 2.47
N ALA A 450 -9.14 -30.84 2.41
CA ALA A 450 -9.81 -30.40 1.20
C ALA A 450 -9.73 -28.87 1.03
N ILE A 451 -9.82 -28.43 -0.22
CA ILE A 451 -10.05 -27.02 -0.56
C ILE A 451 -11.47 -26.64 -0.11
N ASP A 452 -11.63 -25.47 0.51
CA ASP A 452 -12.97 -24.92 0.78
C ASP A 452 -13.63 -24.54 -0.55
N PRO A 453 -14.80 -25.10 -0.89
CA PRO A 453 -15.44 -24.88 -2.19
C PRO A 453 -15.84 -23.41 -2.45
N LEU A 454 -15.98 -22.59 -1.40
CA LEU A 454 -16.25 -21.15 -1.55
C LEU A 454 -15.01 -20.36 -1.94
N PHE A 455 -13.82 -20.92 -1.72
CA PHE A 455 -12.53 -20.26 -1.95
C PHE A 455 -11.57 -21.19 -2.71
N PRO A 456 -11.87 -21.49 -3.99
CA PRO A 456 -11.02 -22.33 -4.81
C PRO A 456 -9.64 -21.71 -5.03
N ILE A 457 -8.66 -22.55 -5.39
CA ILE A 457 -7.32 -22.08 -5.74
C ILE A 457 -7.35 -21.26 -7.02
N ARG A 458 -6.86 -20.02 -6.96
CA ARG A 458 -6.76 -19.08 -8.07
C ARG A 458 -5.52 -18.20 -7.96
N SER A 459 -5.11 -17.57 -9.07
CA SER A 459 -4.06 -16.55 -9.08
C SER A 459 -4.56 -15.21 -8.53
N ALA A 460 -3.64 -14.27 -8.31
CA ALA A 460 -3.95 -12.87 -7.98
C ALA A 460 -5.05 -12.30 -8.90
N GLN A 461 -5.95 -11.52 -8.31
CA GLN A 461 -7.08 -10.94 -9.04
C GLN A 461 -6.66 -9.61 -9.69
N PRO A 462 -7.44 -9.09 -10.67
CA PRO A 462 -7.25 -7.72 -11.15
C PRO A 462 -7.27 -6.74 -9.97
N SER A 463 -6.34 -5.78 -10.00
CA SER A 463 -6.30 -4.70 -9.01
C SER A 463 -7.52 -3.82 -9.17
N GLN A 464 -8.09 -3.36 -8.05
CA GLN A 464 -9.10 -2.30 -8.07
C GLN A 464 -8.49 -0.92 -8.31
N PHE A 465 -7.18 -0.82 -8.12
CA PHE A 465 -6.44 0.41 -8.22
C PHE A 465 -5.90 0.61 -9.63
N THR A 466 -6.08 1.81 -10.13
CA THR A 466 -5.53 2.26 -11.41
C THR A 466 -4.55 3.40 -11.15
N ALA A 467 -3.42 3.39 -11.87
CA ALA A 467 -2.41 4.41 -11.67
C ALA A 467 -2.93 5.80 -12.06
N ALA A 468 -2.59 6.81 -11.25
CA ALA A 468 -2.98 8.20 -11.45
C ALA A 468 -1.89 9.15 -10.92
N VAL A 469 -1.94 10.41 -11.36
CA VAL A 469 -1.08 11.49 -10.84
C VAL A 469 -1.97 12.60 -10.32
N VAL A 470 -1.76 13.00 -9.06
CA VAL A 470 -2.50 14.07 -8.40
C VAL A 470 -1.51 15.01 -7.74
N GLY A 471 -1.61 16.32 -8.02
CA GLY A 471 -0.66 17.31 -7.48
C GLY A 471 0.80 17.08 -7.87
N GLY A 472 1.05 16.44 -9.02
CA GLY A 472 2.40 16.03 -9.46
C GLY A 472 2.95 14.79 -8.76
N ILE A 473 2.17 14.13 -7.90
CA ILE A 473 2.57 12.94 -7.16
C ILE A 473 1.97 11.69 -7.81
N ALA A 474 2.82 10.70 -8.08
CA ALA A 474 2.39 9.40 -8.60
C ALA A 474 1.67 8.59 -7.52
N GLY A 475 0.58 7.95 -7.92
CA GLY A 475 -0.22 7.11 -7.05
C GLY A 475 -1.24 6.31 -7.82
N GLU A 476 -2.31 5.99 -7.13
CA GLU A 476 -3.33 5.05 -7.52
C GLU A 476 -4.70 5.54 -7.04
N VAL A 477 -5.73 5.27 -7.84
CA VAL A 477 -7.13 5.60 -7.56
C VAL A 477 -8.03 4.42 -7.82
N ASP A 478 -9.10 4.34 -7.06
CA ASP A 478 -10.26 3.52 -7.39
C ASP A 478 -11.25 4.39 -8.19
N THR A 479 -11.75 3.85 -9.30
CA THR A 479 -12.73 4.52 -10.17
C THR A 479 -14.06 4.88 -9.49
N HIS A 480 -14.39 4.28 -8.34
CA HIS A 480 -15.56 4.68 -7.54
C HIS A 480 -15.41 6.08 -6.94
N PHE A 481 -14.17 6.53 -6.71
CA PHE A 481 -13.86 7.81 -6.04
C PHE A 481 -12.98 8.72 -6.90
N PHE A 482 -12.90 8.46 -8.20
CA PHE A 482 -12.16 9.25 -9.18
C PHE A 482 -12.90 9.30 -10.53
N PRO A 483 -13.02 10.47 -11.20
CA PRO A 483 -12.46 11.77 -10.82
C PRO A 483 -13.09 12.36 -9.55
N PHE A 484 -12.37 13.28 -8.90
CA PHE A 484 -12.89 13.95 -7.70
C PHE A 484 -14.12 14.80 -8.02
N ILE A 485 -15.08 14.82 -7.10
CA ILE A 485 -16.38 15.47 -7.28
C ILE A 485 -16.61 16.59 -6.27
N ALA A 486 -17.58 17.45 -6.54
CA ALA A 486 -18.08 18.43 -5.59
C ALA A 486 -19.05 17.76 -4.58
N SER A 487 -19.30 18.41 -3.45
CA SER A 487 -20.39 18.01 -2.55
C SER A 487 -21.71 17.91 -3.30
N PRO A 488 -22.48 16.81 -3.19
CA PRO A 488 -23.76 16.66 -3.89
C PRO A 488 -24.78 17.73 -3.48
N THR A 489 -24.80 18.09 -2.20
CA THR A 489 -25.63 19.18 -1.69
C THR A 489 -24.87 20.49 -1.77
N VAL A 490 -25.12 21.25 -2.84
CA VAL A 490 -24.41 22.52 -3.11
C VAL A 490 -24.97 23.64 -2.25
N THR A 491 -24.10 24.25 -1.46
CA THR A 491 -24.36 25.48 -0.70
C THR A 491 -23.26 26.51 -0.99
N ALA A 492 -23.45 27.76 -0.56
CA ALA A 492 -22.41 28.80 -0.70
C ALA A 492 -21.06 28.41 -0.06
N ASN A 493 -21.05 27.50 0.91
CA ASN A 493 -19.85 27.01 1.60
C ASN A 493 -19.48 25.57 1.23
N SER A 494 -20.21 24.89 0.34
CA SER A 494 -19.89 23.50 -0.04
C SER A 494 -18.50 23.37 -0.71
N LEU A 495 -17.93 22.16 -0.64
CA LEU A 495 -16.67 21.85 -1.33
C LEU A 495 -16.95 21.62 -2.82
N THR A 496 -16.20 22.31 -3.66
CA THR A 496 -16.19 22.09 -5.12
C THR A 496 -15.18 21.00 -5.48
N ALA A 497 -15.30 20.42 -6.68
CA ALA A 497 -14.29 19.47 -7.17
C ALA A 497 -12.87 20.08 -7.21
N ALA A 498 -12.76 21.38 -7.48
CA ALA A 498 -11.48 22.09 -7.46
C ALA A 498 -10.90 22.22 -6.03
N ASP A 499 -11.75 22.45 -5.03
CA ASP A 499 -11.32 22.43 -3.62
C ASP A 499 -10.79 21.03 -3.25
N VAL A 500 -11.54 19.98 -3.59
CA VAL A 500 -11.16 18.59 -3.29
C VAL A 500 -9.85 18.23 -3.97
N ASN A 501 -9.68 18.58 -5.25
CA ASN A 501 -8.42 18.38 -5.95
C ASN A 501 -7.25 19.13 -5.28
N THR A 502 -7.46 20.37 -4.83
CA THR A 502 -6.44 21.17 -4.15
C THR A 502 -6.04 20.53 -2.81
N ILE A 503 -7.03 20.15 -2.00
CA ILE A 503 -6.83 19.52 -0.69
C ILE A 503 -6.03 18.22 -0.82
N ILE A 504 -6.43 17.34 -1.74
CA ILE A 504 -5.75 16.06 -1.97
C ILE A 504 -4.35 16.29 -2.55
N SER A 505 -4.19 17.24 -3.48
CA SER A 505 -2.87 17.58 -4.06
C SER A 505 -1.89 18.08 -3.00
N HIS A 506 -2.31 19.00 -2.13
CA HIS A 506 -1.47 19.51 -1.05
C HIS A 506 -1.09 18.42 -0.04
N ALA A 507 -2.04 17.55 0.33
CA ALA A 507 -1.75 16.40 1.19
C ALA A 507 -0.74 15.44 0.53
N ALA A 508 -0.90 15.13 -0.75
CA ALA A 508 0.03 14.26 -1.47
C ALA A 508 1.44 14.86 -1.54
N GLN A 509 1.55 16.17 -1.80
CA GLN A 509 2.82 16.89 -1.81
C GLN A 509 3.46 16.92 -0.42
N GLN A 510 2.68 17.17 0.64
CA GLN A 510 3.16 17.14 2.02
C GLN A 510 3.67 15.74 2.39
N ALA A 511 2.95 14.68 2.02
CA ALA A 511 3.39 13.31 2.24
C ALA A 511 4.72 13.02 1.52
N ASN A 512 4.89 13.54 0.30
CA ASN A 512 6.10 13.35 -0.50
C ASN A 512 7.34 14.09 0.00
N ILE A 513 7.24 14.88 1.07
CA ILE A 513 8.40 15.49 1.76
C ILE A 513 8.46 15.12 3.25
N THR A 514 7.50 14.32 3.72
CA THR A 514 7.40 13.91 5.12
C THR A 514 8.08 12.56 5.30
N ARG A 515 9.06 12.46 6.18
CA ARG A 515 9.69 11.19 6.55
C ARG A 515 8.67 10.23 7.19
N ALA A 516 8.62 9.02 6.66
CA ALA A 516 7.85 7.92 7.25
C ALA A 516 8.32 7.56 8.66
N ALA A 517 7.41 7.10 9.52
CA ALA A 517 7.77 6.54 10.82
C ALA A 517 8.16 5.06 10.72
N ILE A 518 7.51 4.31 9.82
CA ILE A 518 7.57 2.84 9.81
C ILE A 518 8.24 2.24 8.57
N ARG A 519 8.90 3.05 7.73
CA ARG A 519 9.54 2.56 6.51
C ARG A 519 11.05 2.41 6.66
N GLN A 520 11.57 1.44 5.94
CA GLN A 520 12.99 1.24 5.68
C GLN A 520 13.28 1.34 4.17
N PRO A 521 14.45 1.88 3.76
CA PRO A 521 15.49 2.46 4.62
C PRO A 521 15.01 3.73 5.34
N LEU A 522 15.59 4.02 6.50
CA LEU A 522 15.33 5.26 7.23
C LEU A 522 15.55 6.49 6.33
N GLY A 523 14.67 7.49 6.46
CA GLY A 523 14.66 8.66 5.57
C GLY A 523 13.69 8.52 4.39
N SER A 524 13.13 7.33 4.15
CA SER A 524 12.08 7.16 3.13
C SER A 524 10.87 8.06 3.42
N ASN A 525 10.30 8.62 2.35
CA ASN A 525 9.11 9.48 2.45
C ASN A 525 7.87 8.64 2.76
N ALA A 526 6.91 9.27 3.44
CA ALA A 526 5.62 8.66 3.76
C ALA A 526 4.85 8.32 2.48
N ARG A 527 4.11 7.21 2.55
CA ARG A 527 3.14 6.76 1.56
C ARG A 527 1.81 6.54 2.27
N VAL A 528 0.81 7.32 1.87
CA VAL A 528 -0.50 7.34 2.53
C VAL A 528 -1.65 7.24 1.53
N SER A 529 -2.81 6.81 2.04
CA SER A 529 -4.10 7.07 1.43
C SER A 529 -4.68 8.37 1.99
N ILE A 530 -5.31 9.16 1.11
CA ILE A 530 -5.83 10.49 1.36
C ILE A 530 -7.29 10.50 0.92
N ALA A 531 -8.20 10.85 1.82
CA ALA A 531 -9.63 10.92 1.54
C ALA A 531 -10.21 12.27 1.95
N VAL A 532 -11.16 12.77 1.16
CA VAL A 532 -11.97 13.95 1.48
C VAL A 532 -13.45 13.57 1.43
N VAL A 533 -14.20 13.97 2.46
CA VAL A 533 -15.65 13.76 2.56
C VAL A 533 -16.38 15.07 2.80
N ASP A 534 -17.66 15.15 2.43
CA ASP A 534 -18.54 16.25 2.84
C ASP A 534 -19.10 16.08 4.26
N THR A 535 -19.93 17.03 4.70
CA THR A 535 -20.57 17.00 6.04
C THR A 535 -21.54 15.85 6.27
N ASN A 536 -21.98 15.17 5.20
CA ASN A 536 -22.87 14.01 5.27
C ASN A 536 -22.08 12.70 5.15
N GLY A 537 -20.75 12.75 5.12
CA GLY A 537 -19.89 11.58 4.96
C GLY A 537 -19.83 11.03 3.54
N VAL A 538 -20.31 11.78 2.53
CA VAL A 538 -20.17 11.41 1.12
C VAL A 538 -18.70 11.57 0.72
N VAL A 539 -18.12 10.52 0.14
CA VAL A 539 -16.74 10.54 -0.35
C VAL A 539 -16.66 11.40 -1.61
N LEU A 540 -15.85 12.47 -1.54
CA LEU A 540 -15.66 13.40 -2.66
C LEU A 540 -14.42 13.04 -3.50
N GLY A 541 -13.47 12.33 -2.90
CA GLY A 541 -12.29 11.83 -3.58
C GLY A 541 -11.40 11.01 -2.66
N VAL A 542 -10.74 10.00 -3.22
CA VAL A 542 -9.69 9.22 -2.55
C VAL A 542 -8.50 9.08 -3.48
N PHE A 543 -7.30 9.32 -2.96
CA PHE A 543 -6.03 9.09 -3.66
C PHE A 543 -5.09 8.32 -2.77
N ARG A 544 -4.48 7.27 -3.30
CA ARG A 544 -3.49 6.46 -2.58
C ARG A 544 -2.14 6.61 -3.26
N GLN A 545 -1.12 7.07 -2.53
CA GLN A 545 0.23 7.11 -3.10
C GLN A 545 0.73 5.70 -3.45
N THR A 546 1.57 5.61 -4.48
CA THR A 546 2.16 4.33 -4.89
C THR A 546 2.88 3.70 -3.69
N ASP A 547 2.62 2.42 -3.45
CA ASP A 547 3.16 1.65 -2.33
C ASP A 547 2.70 2.06 -0.92
N ALA A 548 1.67 2.89 -0.78
CA ALA A 548 1.02 3.08 0.52
C ALA A 548 0.38 1.76 1.01
N PRO A 549 0.36 1.46 2.31
CA PRO A 549 -0.34 0.29 2.82
C PRO A 549 -1.82 0.27 2.40
N VAL A 550 -2.33 -0.86 1.90
CA VAL A 550 -3.70 -0.95 1.34
C VAL A 550 -4.76 -0.76 2.43
N PHE A 551 -4.48 -1.13 3.68
CA PHE A 551 -5.42 -0.91 4.80
C PHE A 551 -5.80 0.58 4.94
N GLY A 552 -4.90 1.49 4.57
CA GLY A 552 -5.11 2.93 4.65
C GLY A 552 -6.24 3.43 3.76
N PHE A 553 -6.61 2.69 2.70
CA PHE A 553 -7.67 3.07 1.77
C PHE A 553 -9.03 3.23 2.49
N ASP A 554 -9.48 2.21 3.21
CA ASP A 554 -10.72 2.29 4.03
C ASP A 554 -10.54 3.22 5.23
N VAL A 555 -9.40 3.11 5.92
CA VAL A 555 -9.14 3.86 7.16
C VAL A 555 -9.11 5.37 6.92
N SER A 556 -8.53 5.85 5.82
CA SER A 556 -8.50 7.29 5.50
C SER A 556 -9.91 7.87 5.37
N VAL A 557 -10.86 7.12 4.79
CA VAL A 557 -12.27 7.50 4.71
C VAL A 557 -12.95 7.44 6.08
N GLN A 558 -12.73 6.38 6.87
CA GLN A 558 -13.27 6.29 8.23
C GLN A 558 -12.83 7.51 9.07
N LYS A 559 -11.54 7.86 8.99
CA LYS A 559 -10.96 9.02 9.67
C LYS A 559 -11.61 10.34 9.25
N ALA A 560 -11.75 10.56 7.94
CA ALA A 560 -12.43 11.74 7.41
C ALA A 560 -13.89 11.82 7.90
N ARG A 561 -14.65 10.72 7.79
CA ARG A 561 -16.05 10.64 8.25
C ARG A 561 -16.17 10.88 9.75
N THR A 562 -15.24 10.38 10.54
CA THR A 562 -15.24 10.57 12.00
C THR A 562 -15.05 12.04 12.38
N ALA A 563 -14.06 12.72 11.80
CA ALA A 563 -13.84 14.15 12.02
C ALA A 563 -15.04 15.01 11.56
N ALA A 564 -15.62 14.72 10.40
CA ALA A 564 -16.81 15.41 9.90
C ALA A 564 -18.03 15.18 10.81
N PHE A 565 -18.24 13.94 11.27
CA PHE A 565 -19.36 13.56 12.11
C PHE A 565 -19.32 14.26 13.47
N TYR A 566 -18.22 14.12 14.22
CA TYR A 566 -18.14 14.68 15.57
C TYR A 566 -18.10 16.21 15.58
N SER A 567 -17.57 16.83 14.52
CA SER A 567 -17.60 18.30 14.35
C SER A 567 -18.96 18.82 13.87
N GLY A 568 -19.88 17.94 13.50
CA GLY A 568 -21.20 18.28 12.97
C GLY A 568 -22.22 18.61 14.06
N ALA A 569 -23.17 19.49 13.74
CA ALA A 569 -24.19 19.97 14.69
C ALA A 569 -25.14 18.88 15.21
N ASN A 570 -25.27 17.77 14.46
CA ASN A 570 -26.26 16.73 14.71
C ASN A 570 -25.68 15.47 15.34
N ALA A 571 -24.39 15.44 15.72
CA ALA A 571 -23.73 14.24 16.20
C ALA A 571 -24.44 13.61 17.41
N ALA A 572 -24.77 14.42 18.43
CA ALA A 572 -25.55 13.98 19.60
C ALA A 572 -26.90 13.38 19.22
N THR A 573 -27.65 14.06 18.34
CA THR A 573 -28.98 13.66 17.90
C THR A 573 -28.93 12.34 17.13
N LEU A 574 -27.97 12.19 16.23
CA LEU A 574 -27.78 10.98 15.43
C LEU A 574 -27.38 9.78 16.30
N LEU A 575 -26.46 9.97 17.25
CA LEU A 575 -26.09 8.92 18.22
C LEU A 575 -27.29 8.49 19.06
N ARG A 576 -28.09 9.43 19.58
CA ARG A 576 -29.31 9.09 20.33
C ARG A 576 -30.32 8.34 19.47
N GLY A 577 -30.57 8.82 18.24
CA GLY A 577 -31.49 8.18 17.29
C GLY A 577 -31.06 6.77 16.90
N ALA A 578 -29.76 6.49 16.88
CA ALA A 578 -29.19 5.18 16.62
C ALA A 578 -29.12 4.27 17.87
N GLY A 579 -29.58 4.74 19.04
CA GLY A 579 -29.60 3.95 20.29
C GLY A 579 -28.36 4.10 21.17
N PHE A 580 -27.42 4.99 20.83
CA PHE A 580 -26.15 5.20 21.53
C PHE A 580 -26.18 6.43 22.46
N GLY A 581 -27.36 6.77 22.99
CA GLY A 581 -27.55 7.96 23.83
C GLY A 581 -26.73 7.98 25.12
N SER A 582 -26.41 6.81 25.68
CA SER A 582 -25.57 6.71 26.89
C SER A 582 -24.16 7.26 26.70
N TYR A 583 -23.59 7.13 25.50
CA TYR A 583 -22.31 7.74 25.14
C TYR A 583 -22.39 9.26 25.08
N VAL A 584 -23.51 9.79 24.59
CA VAL A 584 -23.80 11.23 24.56
C VAL A 584 -23.95 11.77 25.99
N ASP A 585 -24.63 11.03 26.87
CA ASP A 585 -24.81 11.41 28.27
C ASP A 585 -23.48 11.46 29.02
N ARG A 586 -22.59 10.47 28.80
CA ARG A 586 -21.24 10.46 29.38
C ARG A 586 -20.40 11.64 28.88
N ALA A 587 -20.41 11.91 27.58
CA ALA A 587 -19.71 13.07 27.02
C ALA A 587 -20.25 14.40 27.61
N ALA A 588 -21.57 14.54 27.74
CA ALA A 588 -22.17 15.73 28.33
C ALA A 588 -21.81 15.90 29.82
N ALA A 589 -21.75 14.81 30.59
CA ALA A 589 -21.30 14.83 31.99
C ALA A 589 -19.84 15.31 32.12
N ASP A 590 -19.03 15.04 31.10
CA ASP A 590 -17.65 15.51 30.96
C ASP A 590 -17.52 16.95 30.42
N GLY A 591 -18.65 17.64 30.18
CA GLY A 591 -18.69 18.98 29.60
C GLY A 591 -18.42 19.01 28.09
N LEU A 592 -18.35 17.85 27.44
CA LEU A 592 -18.09 17.72 26.01
C LEU A 592 -19.39 17.81 25.22
N LYS A 593 -19.51 18.85 24.38
CA LYS A 593 -20.67 19.05 23.51
C LYS A 593 -20.46 18.41 22.15
N LEU A 594 -21.48 17.69 21.67
CA LEU A 594 -21.53 17.04 20.36
C LEU A 594 -22.59 17.71 19.47
N ASP A 595 -22.52 19.04 19.42
CA ASP A 595 -23.51 19.96 18.80
C ASP A 595 -22.88 20.91 17.77
N GLY A 596 -21.66 20.59 17.31
CA GLY A 596 -20.91 21.38 16.33
C GLY A 596 -20.18 22.60 16.91
N SER A 597 -20.25 22.82 18.23
CA SER A 597 -19.46 23.87 18.90
C SER A 597 -17.97 23.54 19.06
N VAL A 598 -17.57 22.30 18.77
CA VAL A 598 -16.19 21.82 18.85
C VAL A 598 -15.80 21.14 17.53
N ALA A 599 -14.64 21.52 16.99
CA ALA A 599 -14.01 20.87 15.85
C ALA A 599 -13.10 19.73 16.35
N PHE A 600 -13.48 18.50 16.01
CA PHE A 600 -12.81 17.28 16.44
C PHE A 600 -11.90 16.71 15.36
N THR A 601 -10.72 16.23 15.77
CA THR A 601 -9.88 15.32 14.99
C THR A 601 -9.97 13.91 15.58
N ASP A 602 -9.54 12.90 14.84
CA ASP A 602 -9.47 11.53 15.38
C ASP A 602 -8.42 11.40 16.49
N ARG A 603 -7.47 12.33 16.60
CA ARG A 603 -6.59 12.37 17.77
C ARG A 603 -7.38 12.70 19.03
N ALA A 604 -8.27 13.69 18.98
CA ALA A 604 -9.17 14.02 20.09
C ALA A 604 -10.14 12.87 20.36
N GLY A 605 -10.74 12.32 19.30
CA GLY A 605 -11.66 11.19 19.39
C GLY A 605 -11.00 9.95 20.00
N GLY A 606 -9.80 9.60 19.55
CA GLY A 606 -8.99 8.50 20.08
C GLY A 606 -8.65 8.67 21.54
N PHE A 607 -8.29 9.89 21.95
CA PHE A 607 -8.06 10.23 23.36
C PHE A 607 -9.31 10.01 24.22
N LEU A 608 -10.51 10.24 23.69
CA LEU A 608 -11.79 10.00 24.37
C LEU A 608 -12.27 8.53 24.34
N HIS A 609 -11.64 7.68 23.54
CA HIS A 609 -11.91 6.24 23.42
C HIS A 609 -10.90 5.37 24.20
N ARG A 610 -10.12 5.99 25.10
CA ARG A 610 -9.16 5.27 25.92
C ARG A 610 -9.85 4.61 27.13
N PRO A 611 -9.48 3.36 27.48
CA PRO A 611 -9.97 2.73 28.70
C PRO A 611 -9.35 3.36 29.96
N PHE A 612 -8.31 4.17 29.76
CA PHE A 612 -7.70 5.06 30.75
C PHE A 612 -7.74 6.49 30.21
N PHE A 613 -8.53 7.37 30.81
CA PHE A 613 -8.58 8.78 30.45
C PHE A 613 -8.02 9.66 31.59
N PRO A 614 -6.92 10.39 31.36
CA PRO A 614 -6.17 10.52 30.11
C PRO A 614 -5.28 9.31 29.79
N ASP A 615 -4.91 9.19 28.51
CA ASP A 615 -4.09 8.07 28.05
C ASP A 615 -2.75 7.99 28.78
N GLY A 616 -2.30 6.77 29.07
CA GLY A 616 -1.04 6.52 29.79
C GLY A 616 -1.09 6.80 31.29
N ILE A 617 -2.27 7.02 31.88
CA ILE A 617 -2.46 7.07 33.33
C ILE A 617 -3.38 5.93 33.78
N ASN A 618 -2.78 4.83 34.25
CA ASN A 618 -3.50 3.67 34.78
C ASN A 618 -4.39 4.06 35.97
N ASN A 619 -5.45 3.27 36.21
CA ASN A 619 -6.44 3.48 37.27
C ASN A 619 -7.25 4.78 37.14
N SER A 620 -7.20 5.44 35.99
CA SER A 620 -8.15 6.49 35.63
C SER A 620 -9.45 5.90 35.10
N GLN A 621 -10.54 6.66 35.21
CA GLN A 621 -11.81 6.30 34.59
C GLN A 621 -11.67 6.29 33.07
N ALA A 622 -12.43 5.44 32.39
CA ALA A 622 -12.44 5.44 30.94
C ALA A 622 -12.97 6.75 30.34
N GLY A 623 -12.55 7.04 29.11
CA GLY A 623 -13.07 8.14 28.32
C GLY A 623 -14.56 7.91 28.00
N PRO A 624 -15.32 8.98 27.70
CA PRO A 624 -16.78 8.90 27.55
C PRO A 624 -17.23 7.98 26.40
N PHE A 625 -16.33 7.66 25.46
CA PHE A 625 -16.61 6.77 24.32
C PHE A 625 -16.03 5.36 24.45
N SER A 626 -15.30 5.08 25.54
CA SER A 626 -14.70 3.77 25.82
C SER A 626 -15.58 2.91 26.72
N ARG A 627 -15.24 1.62 26.80
CA ARG A 627 -15.56 0.75 27.94
C ARG A 627 -14.59 1.00 29.09
N GLU A 628 -15.04 0.75 30.31
CA GLU A 628 -14.17 0.69 31.49
C GLU A 628 -13.18 -0.47 31.37
N ILE A 629 -11.98 -0.34 31.95
CA ILE A 629 -10.91 -1.32 31.77
C ILE A 629 -11.30 -2.76 32.15
N ASN A 630 -12.19 -2.94 33.13
CA ASN A 630 -12.70 -4.25 33.56
C ASN A 630 -13.68 -4.90 32.55
N GLU A 631 -14.23 -4.12 31.63
CA GLU A 631 -15.07 -4.60 30.52
C GLU A 631 -14.35 -4.51 29.17
N TRP A 632 -13.24 -3.80 29.11
CA TRP A 632 -12.51 -3.51 27.89
C TRP A 632 -11.73 -4.73 27.38
N SER A 633 -11.64 -4.82 26.05
CA SER A 633 -10.69 -5.68 25.33
C SER A 633 -10.46 -5.11 23.93
N VAL A 634 -9.51 -5.68 23.17
CA VAL A 634 -9.37 -5.36 21.74
C VAL A 634 -10.63 -5.68 20.92
N PHE A 635 -11.55 -6.47 21.47
CA PHE A 635 -12.82 -6.82 20.88
C PHE A 635 -14.02 -6.20 21.62
N ASN A 636 -13.79 -5.18 22.46
CA ASN A 636 -14.82 -4.41 23.16
C ASN A 636 -14.34 -2.98 23.48
N THR A 637 -14.07 -2.18 22.45
CA THR A 637 -13.46 -0.84 22.59
C THR A 637 -14.46 0.28 22.96
N GLY A 638 -15.76 -0.01 23.01
CA GLY A 638 -16.80 0.98 23.28
C GLY A 638 -17.53 1.42 22.02
N LEU A 639 -17.74 2.73 21.85
CA LEU A 639 -18.62 3.27 20.81
C LEU A 639 -18.21 2.83 19.40
N GLN A 640 -16.91 2.73 19.11
CA GLN A 640 -16.41 2.26 17.82
C GLN A 640 -16.99 0.89 17.44
N LEU A 641 -16.91 -0.10 18.34
CA LEU A 641 -17.47 -1.42 18.09
C LEU A 641 -18.99 -1.41 18.15
N ASP A 642 -19.56 -0.75 19.15
CA ASP A 642 -21.01 -0.74 19.39
C ASP A 642 -21.78 -0.20 18.16
N LEU A 643 -21.21 0.78 17.46
CA LEU A 643 -21.76 1.33 16.21
C LEU A 643 -21.89 0.29 15.10
N ILE A 644 -20.96 -0.68 15.03
CA ILE A 644 -20.87 -1.61 13.91
C ILE A 644 -21.39 -3.02 14.21
N LYS A 645 -21.48 -3.38 15.49
CA LYS A 645 -21.67 -4.76 15.93
C LYS A 645 -22.87 -5.45 15.28
N THR A 646 -24.05 -4.84 15.34
CA THR A 646 -25.29 -5.44 14.82
C THR A 646 -25.24 -5.67 13.32
N ASN A 647 -24.79 -4.68 12.55
CA ASN A 647 -24.77 -4.80 11.10
C ASN A 647 -23.64 -5.72 10.62
N LEU A 648 -22.49 -5.74 11.32
CA LEU A 648 -21.44 -6.70 11.06
C LEU A 648 -21.91 -8.14 11.30
N GLN A 649 -22.72 -8.38 12.33
CA GLN A 649 -23.37 -9.69 12.55
C GLN A 649 -24.30 -10.06 11.39
N THR A 650 -25.12 -9.11 10.93
CA THR A 650 -25.99 -9.31 9.76
C THR A 650 -25.19 -9.71 8.52
N VAL A 651 -24.13 -8.97 8.19
CA VAL A 651 -23.27 -9.26 7.05
C VAL A 651 -22.53 -10.59 7.20
N SER A 652 -22.04 -10.90 8.41
CA SER A 652 -21.37 -12.18 8.70
C SER A 652 -22.30 -13.39 8.53
N SER A 653 -23.62 -13.19 8.67
CA SER A 653 -24.65 -14.21 8.44
C SER A 653 -25.19 -14.25 7.00
N GLY A 654 -24.61 -13.48 6.07
CA GLY A 654 -24.97 -13.44 4.64
C GLY A 654 -25.98 -12.35 4.27
N GLY A 655 -26.34 -11.46 5.20
CA GLY A 655 -27.14 -10.27 4.89
C GLY A 655 -26.30 -9.15 4.25
N ALA A 656 -26.97 -8.05 3.88
CA ALA A 656 -26.33 -6.84 3.38
C ALA A 656 -26.74 -5.64 4.24
N ALA A 657 -25.75 -4.94 4.80
CA ALA A 657 -25.95 -3.72 5.57
C ALA A 657 -24.66 -2.89 5.54
N PRO A 658 -24.74 -1.54 5.56
CA PRO A 658 -23.59 -0.71 5.88
C PRO A 658 -23.11 -1.05 7.30
N CYS A 659 -21.86 -0.73 7.64
CA CYS A 659 -21.35 -1.04 8.96
C CYS A 659 -22.13 -0.36 10.08
N THR A 660 -22.70 0.84 9.88
CA THR A 660 -23.50 1.51 10.93
C THR A 660 -24.90 1.86 10.44
N SER A 661 -25.81 2.12 11.38
CA SER A 661 -27.14 2.70 11.09
C SER A 661 -27.11 4.22 10.89
N ILE A 662 -25.97 4.88 11.15
CA ILE A 662 -25.82 6.32 10.99
C ILE A 662 -25.43 6.61 9.53
N PRO A 663 -26.25 7.33 8.76
CA PRO A 663 -26.05 7.46 7.31
C PRO A 663 -24.68 8.00 6.88
N GLY A 664 -24.06 8.88 7.67
CA GLY A 664 -22.75 9.47 7.36
C GLY A 664 -21.55 8.64 7.78
N LEU A 665 -21.76 7.46 8.37
CA LEU A 665 -20.72 6.55 8.86
C LEU A 665 -20.84 5.13 8.28
N PRO A 666 -21.04 4.92 6.97
CA PRO A 666 -21.36 3.59 6.45
C PRO A 666 -20.19 2.59 6.55
N ASN A 667 -18.96 3.03 6.80
CA ASN A 667 -17.82 2.16 7.14
C ASN A 667 -17.35 2.27 8.60
N GLY A 668 -18.15 2.87 9.49
CA GLY A 668 -17.80 3.03 10.91
C GLY A 668 -17.02 4.31 11.22
N ILE A 669 -16.36 4.30 12.39
CA ILE A 669 -15.49 5.40 12.86
C ILE A 669 -14.08 4.88 13.13
N GLN A 670 -13.11 5.80 13.09
CA GLN A 670 -11.74 5.52 13.50
C GLN A 670 -11.32 6.33 14.72
N ILE A 671 -10.51 5.72 15.59
CA ILE A 671 -10.18 6.27 16.92
C ILE A 671 -8.67 6.40 17.14
N PHE A 672 -7.93 6.68 16.06
CA PHE A 672 -6.52 7.04 16.11
C PHE A 672 -6.20 8.17 15.11
N PRO A 673 -5.11 8.94 15.34
CA PRO A 673 -4.85 10.22 14.65
C PRO A 673 -4.72 10.13 13.13
N GLY A 674 -4.89 11.26 12.46
CA GLY A 674 -4.76 11.37 10.99
C GLY A 674 -5.93 12.05 10.28
N SER A 675 -6.67 12.95 10.93
CA SER A 675 -7.76 13.67 10.26
C SER A 675 -7.90 15.11 10.74
N MET A 676 -8.57 15.92 9.93
CA MET A 676 -8.92 17.28 10.27
C MET A 676 -10.28 17.67 9.65
N PRO A 677 -11.19 18.30 10.41
CA PRO A 677 -12.42 18.83 9.86
C PRO A 677 -12.13 20.10 9.04
N LEU A 678 -12.85 20.29 7.94
CA LEU A 678 -12.64 21.37 6.98
C LEU A 678 -13.74 22.42 7.13
N TYR A 679 -13.35 23.70 7.13
CA TYR A 679 -14.25 24.85 7.32
C TYR A 679 -14.08 25.89 6.21
N LYS A 680 -15.20 26.49 5.76
CA LYS A 680 -15.23 27.73 4.97
C LYS A 680 -16.08 28.75 5.68
N ASN A 681 -15.57 29.99 5.81
CA ASN A 681 -16.30 31.09 6.45
C ASN A 681 -16.84 30.73 7.85
N GLY A 682 -16.08 29.93 8.61
CA GLY A 682 -16.47 29.47 9.95
C GLY A 682 -17.53 28.37 9.99
N VAL A 683 -17.97 27.86 8.83
CA VAL A 683 -18.95 26.77 8.71
C VAL A 683 -18.23 25.47 8.35
N LEU A 684 -18.60 24.35 8.97
CA LEU A 684 -18.09 23.02 8.62
C LEU A 684 -18.54 22.64 7.20
N VAL A 685 -17.62 22.15 6.38
CA VAL A 685 -17.88 21.79 4.97
C VAL A 685 -17.50 20.36 4.61
N GLY A 686 -16.82 19.66 5.51
CA GLY A 686 -16.33 18.30 5.29
C GLY A 686 -15.17 17.97 6.20
N ALA A 687 -14.36 16.99 5.80
CA ALA A 687 -13.14 16.62 6.49
C ALA A 687 -12.14 15.94 5.53
N ILE A 688 -10.86 16.00 5.91
CA ILE A 688 -9.79 15.19 5.31
C ILE A 688 -9.36 14.10 6.30
N GLY A 689 -9.05 12.91 5.78
CA GLY A 689 -8.48 11.81 6.53
C GLY A 689 -7.30 11.19 5.78
N ILE A 690 -6.26 10.82 6.53
CA ILE A 690 -4.97 10.32 6.06
C ILE A 690 -4.65 9.01 6.77
N SER A 691 -4.15 8.01 6.06
CA SER A 691 -3.66 6.78 6.70
C SER A 691 -2.53 6.12 5.92
N GLY A 692 -1.41 5.84 6.59
CA GLY A 692 -0.32 5.04 6.05
C GLY A 692 0.84 4.87 7.01
N ASP A 693 1.91 5.64 6.81
CA ASP A 693 3.25 5.39 7.39
C ASP A 693 3.53 6.06 8.76
N GLY A 694 2.50 6.44 9.51
CA GLY A 694 2.62 6.87 10.91
C GLY A 694 1.57 7.91 11.31
N VAL A 695 1.09 7.83 12.55
CA VAL A 695 -0.04 8.66 13.01
C VAL A 695 0.29 10.15 13.18
N ASP A 696 1.54 10.47 13.52
CA ASP A 696 1.98 11.87 13.59
C ASP A 696 2.25 12.42 12.16
N GLN A 697 2.73 11.57 11.25
CA GLN A 697 2.82 11.90 9.82
C GLN A 697 1.44 12.14 9.22
N ASP A 698 0.47 11.28 9.51
CA ASP A 698 -0.91 11.41 9.03
C ASP A 698 -1.52 12.76 9.47
N ASP A 699 -1.29 13.18 10.72
CA ASP A 699 -1.73 14.51 11.22
C ASP A 699 -1.06 15.67 10.49
N LEU A 700 0.26 15.60 10.25
CA LEU A 700 0.99 16.63 9.51
C LEU A 700 0.48 16.75 8.07
N ILE A 701 0.22 15.61 7.44
CA ILE A 701 -0.30 15.54 6.07
C ILE A 701 -1.74 16.05 6.02
N ALA A 702 -2.57 15.73 7.03
CA ALA A 702 -3.94 16.25 7.15
C ALA A 702 -3.93 17.79 7.29
N ALA A 703 -3.00 18.33 8.08
CA ALA A 703 -2.81 19.77 8.21
C ALA A 703 -2.38 20.43 6.90
N GLY A 704 -1.44 19.80 6.17
CA GLY A 704 -0.99 20.27 4.86
C GLY A 704 -2.11 20.29 3.82
N GLY A 705 -2.89 19.20 3.75
CA GLY A 705 -4.04 19.11 2.86
C GLY A 705 -5.14 20.13 3.16
N GLY A 706 -5.50 20.29 4.43
CA GLY A 706 -6.54 21.24 4.83
C GLY A 706 -6.04 22.67 5.04
N ALA A 707 -4.85 23.04 4.56
CA ALA A 707 -4.38 24.42 4.56
C ALA A 707 -5.37 25.32 3.79
N GLY A 708 -5.84 26.40 4.44
CA GLY A 708 -6.92 27.26 3.92
C GLY A 708 -8.34 26.82 4.31
N PHE A 709 -8.49 25.64 4.92
CA PHE A 709 -9.76 25.07 5.38
C PHE A 709 -9.74 24.71 6.87
N ALA A 710 -8.75 25.17 7.63
CA ALA A 710 -8.63 24.83 9.03
C ALA A 710 -9.79 25.39 9.87
N PRO A 711 -10.22 24.69 10.94
CA PRO A 711 -11.23 25.21 11.84
C PRO A 711 -10.75 26.47 12.56
N PRO A 712 -11.68 27.40 12.91
CA PRO A 712 -11.39 28.52 13.80
C PRO A 712 -10.74 28.02 15.10
N VAL A 713 -9.68 28.71 15.55
CA VAL A 713 -8.87 28.25 16.70
C VAL A 713 -9.71 28.10 17.96
N ASN A 714 -10.66 29.01 18.20
CA ASN A 714 -11.47 29.04 19.42
C ASN A 714 -12.46 27.87 19.55
N ILE A 715 -12.69 27.09 18.49
CA ILE A 715 -13.56 25.90 18.54
C ILE A 715 -12.79 24.59 18.41
N ARG A 716 -11.45 24.61 18.27
CA ARG A 716 -10.66 23.38 18.17
C ARG A 716 -10.76 22.57 19.46
N SER A 717 -10.67 21.25 19.35
CA SER A 717 -10.67 20.35 20.51
C SER A 717 -9.57 20.71 21.54
N ASP A 718 -8.46 21.31 21.12
CA ASP A 718 -7.40 21.80 22.03
C ASP A 718 -7.77 23.01 22.88
N GLN A 719 -8.97 23.58 22.70
CA GLN A 719 -9.59 24.55 23.60
C GLN A 719 -10.53 23.92 24.63
N VAL A 720 -10.79 22.61 24.53
CA VAL A 720 -11.71 21.87 25.39
C VAL A 720 -10.95 21.10 26.46
N PHE A 721 -11.49 21.12 27.67
CA PHE A 721 -11.00 20.35 28.80
C PHE A 721 -12.03 19.31 29.22
N VAL A 722 -11.60 18.08 29.42
CA VAL A 722 -12.40 16.99 30.00
C VAL A 722 -11.71 16.56 31.28
N ARG A 723 -12.42 16.61 32.42
CA ARG A 723 -11.89 16.25 33.74
C ARG A 723 -10.54 16.93 34.07
N GLY A 724 -10.37 18.19 33.65
CA GLY A 724 -9.14 18.97 33.84
C GLY A 724 -8.02 18.69 32.85
N VAL A 725 -8.20 17.76 31.90
CA VAL A 725 -7.22 17.45 30.85
C VAL A 725 -7.62 18.12 29.54
N ARG A 726 -6.69 18.86 28.93
CA ARG A 726 -6.87 19.45 27.61
C ARG A 726 -6.87 18.37 26.54
N LEU A 727 -7.88 18.36 25.67
CA LEU A 727 -7.90 17.43 24.54
C LEU A 727 -6.83 17.80 23.49
N PRO A 728 -6.26 16.84 22.77
CA PRO A 728 -5.36 17.14 21.66
C PRO A 728 -6.13 17.60 20.41
N PHE A 729 -5.46 18.26 19.47
CA PHE A 729 -5.98 18.55 18.12
C PHE A 729 -5.14 17.82 17.07
N LEU A 730 -3.92 18.28 16.77
CA LEU A 730 -2.96 17.59 15.90
C LEU A 730 -1.59 17.51 16.60
N LYS A 731 -0.78 16.52 16.23
CA LYS A 731 0.61 16.38 16.68
C LYS A 731 1.51 16.06 15.49
N PHE A 732 2.60 16.80 15.35
CA PHE A 732 3.54 16.66 14.24
C PHE A 732 4.82 15.95 14.68
N PRO A 733 5.46 15.17 13.78
CA PRO A 733 6.71 14.50 14.09
C PRO A 733 7.84 15.52 14.25
N ARG A 734 8.83 15.18 15.09
CA ARG A 734 10.06 15.98 15.20
C ARG A 734 10.87 15.83 13.92
N SER A 735 11.27 16.96 13.35
CA SER A 735 12.07 17.06 12.13
C SER A 735 11.45 16.26 10.96
N PRO A 736 10.30 16.70 10.42
CA PRO A 736 9.52 15.95 9.43
C PRO A 736 10.22 15.75 8.09
N ASN A 737 11.20 16.60 7.73
CA ASN A 737 11.80 16.64 6.39
C ASN A 737 13.23 16.08 6.37
N LEU A 738 13.60 15.24 7.35
CA LEU A 738 14.91 14.59 7.43
C LEU A 738 14.99 13.31 6.61
#